data_AF-A0A851EKV3-F1
#
_entry.id   AF-A0A851EKV3-F1
#
_cell.length_a   1.000
_cell.length_b   1.000
_cell.length_c   1.000
_cell.angle_alpha   90.00
_cell.angle_beta   90.00
_cell.angle_gamma   90.00
#
_symmetry.space_group_name_H-M   'P 1'
#
loop_
_entity.id
_entity.type
_entity.pdbx_description
1 polymer ?
#
loop_
_entity_poly.entity_id
_entity_poly.type
_entity_poly.pdbx_seq_one_letter_code
_entity_poly.pdbx_strand_id
1 'polypeptide(L)'
;MVKEQFRETDVAKKISHICFGMKSPEEMRQQAHIQVVSKNLYSQDNHHSPLQYGVLDHRMGTSEKDRPCETCGKSLADCLGHYGYIDLELPCFHVGYFKAVIGILQMICKTCCRILLSVEEKKQFLDYLKRPGLTYLQKRGLKKKVSEKCRKKNTCPYCGAFNGTVKKCGLLKIIHEKYKTNKKVVDPIVSTFLQSFETAIEYNKEVEPLLGRAQENLNPLVVLNLFKRIPVEDIPLLLMNPQAGKPSDLILTRLLVPPLCIRPSVVSDLKSGTNEDDLTMKLTEIIFLNDVIKKHRISGAKTQMIMEDWDFLQLQCALYINSELSGIPLNMAPKKWTRGFVQRLKGKQGRFRGNLSGKRVDFSGRTVISPDPNLRIDEVAVPIHVAKILTFPEKVNKANINFMRKLVCNGPDVHPGANFIQQRHTQMKRFLKYGNREKMAQELKFGDIVERHLIDGDIVLFNRQPSLHKLSIMAHIARVKPHRTFRFNECVCTPYNADFDGDEMNLHLPQTEEAKAEALVLMGTKANLVTPRNGEPLIAAIQDFLTGAYLLTLKDTFFDRAKACQIIASILVGKDEKIKVRLPPPAILKPVTLWTGKQVFSLILKPSDDCPVKANLRTKGKQYCGKGEDLCYNDSYVTIQNSELMSGSMDKGTLGSGSKNNIFYILLRDWGQVEAADAMSRLARLAPVYLSNRGFSIGIGDVTPGQGLLKAKYELLNAGYKKCDEYIEALNTGKLQQQPGCTAEETLEALILKELSVIRDHAGSACLRELDKSNSPLIMALCGSKGSFINISQMIACVGQQAISGSRVPDGFENRSLPHFEKHSKLPAAKGFVANSFYSGLTPTEFFFHTMAGREGLVDTAVKTAETGYMQRRLVKSLEDLCSQYDLTVRSSTGDIIQFIYGGDGLDPAAMEGKDEPLEFKRVLDNIRAVYPCRSEPALSKNELVLTSESIMKKNEFLCCQDSFLQEIKKFIKGVSEKIKKTRDKYGINDNGTTEPRVLYQLDRITPTQLEKFLETCRDKYMRAQMEPGSAVGALCAQSIGEPGTQMTLKTFHFAGVASMNITLGVPRIKEIINASKAISTPIITAQLDKDDDPDFARLVKGRIEKTLLGEVRKTV
;
A
#
# COMPACT_ATOMS: atom_id res chain seq x y z
N MET A 1 -46.79 48.25 -3.79
CA MET A 1 -46.03 46.98 -3.83
C MET A 1 -44.73 47.24 -4.58
N VAL A 2 -43.63 47.44 -3.86
CA VAL A 2 -42.29 47.49 -4.48
C VAL A 2 -41.96 46.06 -4.89
N LYS A 3 -41.72 45.80 -6.18
CA LYS A 3 -41.29 44.48 -6.66
C LYS A 3 -39.90 44.20 -6.06
N GLU A 4 -39.74 43.07 -5.37
CA GLU A 4 -38.42 42.65 -4.88
C GLU A 4 -37.45 42.51 -6.06
N GLN A 5 -36.24 43.03 -5.90
CA GLN A 5 -35.19 42.91 -6.89
C GLN A 5 -34.76 41.44 -6.98
N PHE A 6 -34.69 40.90 -8.20
CA PHE A 6 -34.19 39.55 -8.41
C PHE A 6 -32.79 39.40 -7.83
N ARG A 7 -32.65 38.48 -6.87
CA ARG A 7 -31.38 38.07 -6.28
C ARG A 7 -31.32 36.55 -6.34
N GLU A 8 -30.29 36.04 -6.99
CA GLU A 8 -30.05 34.61 -7.05
C GLU A 8 -29.79 34.09 -5.63
N THR A 9 -30.61 33.12 -5.19
CA THR A 9 -30.72 32.77 -3.77
C THR A 9 -29.53 31.93 -3.29
N ASP A 10 -29.02 31.01 -4.12
CA ASP A 10 -27.95 30.08 -3.74
C ASP A 10 -26.94 29.86 -4.90
N VAL A 11 -25.94 30.74 -5.01
CA VAL A 11 -24.90 30.61 -6.05
C VAL A 11 -23.86 29.57 -5.64
N ALA A 12 -24.14 28.29 -5.93
CA ALA A 12 -23.19 27.20 -5.74
C ALA A 12 -22.00 27.35 -6.71
N LYS A 13 -20.77 27.31 -6.18
CA LYS A 13 -19.53 27.42 -6.98
C LYS A 13 -18.57 26.27 -6.65
N LYS A 14 -17.84 25.82 -7.67
CA LYS A 14 -16.75 24.84 -7.54
C LYS A 14 -15.40 25.57 -7.55
N ILE A 15 -14.50 25.15 -6.67
CA ILE A 15 -13.12 25.67 -6.63
C ILE A 15 -12.40 25.24 -7.91
N SER A 16 -11.88 26.18 -8.69
CA SER A 16 -11.15 25.90 -9.93
C SER A 16 -9.65 25.71 -9.69
N HIS A 17 -9.02 26.59 -8.91
CA HIS A 17 -7.61 26.52 -8.58
C HIS A 17 -7.32 27.27 -7.26
N ILE A 18 -6.14 27.02 -6.69
CA ILE A 18 -5.62 27.73 -5.51
C ILE A 18 -4.37 28.49 -5.93
N CYS A 19 -4.42 29.82 -5.84
CA CYS A 19 -3.25 30.68 -6.08
C CYS A 19 -2.57 31.01 -4.75
N PHE A 20 -1.32 30.59 -4.59
CA PHE A 20 -0.51 30.95 -3.42
C PHE A 20 0.16 32.31 -3.61
N GLY A 21 0.14 33.13 -2.56
CA GLY A 21 0.77 34.45 -2.52
C GLY A 21 1.15 34.83 -1.09
N MET A 22 1.58 36.07 -0.92
CA MET A 22 1.87 36.67 0.38
C MET A 22 1.07 37.97 0.51
N LYS A 23 0.69 38.33 1.75
CA LYS A 23 -0.05 39.55 2.01
C LYS A 23 0.90 40.71 2.24
N SER A 24 0.58 41.85 1.67
CA SER A 24 1.25 43.10 2.05
C SER A 24 0.88 43.49 3.49
N PRO A 25 1.72 44.26 4.20
CA PRO A 25 1.40 44.76 5.53
C PRO A 25 0.06 45.53 5.57
N GLU A 26 -0.28 46.23 4.50
CA GLU A 26 -1.54 46.97 4.35
C GLU A 26 -2.73 46.04 4.16
N GLU A 27 -2.61 44.98 3.35
CA GLU A 27 -3.66 43.96 3.20
C GLU A 27 -3.92 43.20 4.51
N MET A 28 -2.88 42.94 5.31
CA MET A 28 -3.04 42.35 6.64
C MET A 28 -3.90 43.24 7.53
N ARG A 29 -3.67 44.56 7.50
CA ARG A 29 -4.50 45.53 8.23
C ARG A 29 -5.93 45.58 7.71
N GLN A 30 -6.12 45.51 6.39
CA GLN A 30 -7.45 45.52 5.77
C GLN A 30 -8.29 44.30 6.16
N GLN A 31 -7.66 43.13 6.32
CA GLN A 31 -8.37 41.90 6.72
C GLN A 31 -8.66 41.86 8.23
N ALA A 32 -7.77 42.41 9.04
CA ALA A 32 -7.86 42.31 10.49
C ALA A 32 -8.92 43.27 11.06
N HIS A 33 -9.65 42.80 12.08
CA HIS A 33 -10.74 43.56 12.69
C HIS A 33 -10.30 44.39 13.90
N ILE A 34 -9.23 43.97 14.57
CA ILE A 34 -8.67 44.68 15.73
C ILE A 34 -7.15 44.76 15.65
N GLN A 35 -6.62 45.80 16.28
CA GLN A 35 -5.21 45.88 16.63
C GLN A 35 -5.01 45.32 18.03
N VAL A 36 -4.07 44.39 18.19
CA VAL A 36 -3.75 43.78 19.49
C VAL A 36 -2.56 44.50 20.09
N VAL A 37 -2.75 45.09 21.27
CA VAL A 37 -1.74 45.90 21.97
C VAL A 37 -1.52 45.47 23.43
N SER A 38 -2.49 44.84 24.06
CA SER A 38 -2.38 44.42 25.46
C SER A 38 -1.71 43.05 25.58
N LYS A 39 -0.72 42.95 26.46
CA LYS A 39 -0.05 41.68 26.82
C LYS A 39 -0.85 40.85 27.84
N ASN A 40 -1.67 41.50 28.66
CA ASN A 40 -2.44 40.82 29.71
C ASN A 40 -3.59 40.03 29.06
N LEU A 41 -3.78 38.79 29.49
CA LEU A 41 -4.79 37.89 28.91
C LEU A 41 -6.19 38.20 29.45
N TYR A 42 -6.29 38.33 30.78
CA TYR A 42 -7.52 38.50 31.52
C TYR A 42 -7.46 39.77 32.38
N SER A 43 -8.63 40.33 32.71
CA SER A 43 -8.73 41.35 33.75
C SER A 43 -8.29 40.77 35.10
N GLN A 44 -7.74 41.61 35.98
CA GLN A 44 -7.38 41.18 37.34
C GLN A 44 -8.59 41.09 38.29
N ASP A 45 -9.78 41.46 37.82
CA ASP A 45 -11.03 41.33 38.55
C ASP A 45 -11.51 39.87 38.60
N ASN A 46 -12.34 39.54 39.61
CA ASN A 46 -12.89 38.19 39.80
C ASN A 46 -13.75 37.65 38.63
N HIS A 47 -14.08 38.48 37.63
CA HIS A 47 -14.94 38.11 36.50
C HIS A 47 -14.24 37.33 35.37
N HIS A 48 -12.92 37.12 35.45
CA HIS A 48 -12.14 36.31 34.49
C HIS A 48 -12.51 36.62 33.02
N SER A 49 -12.69 37.90 32.71
CA SER A 49 -13.02 38.38 31.37
C SER A 49 -11.73 38.65 30.59
N PRO A 50 -11.66 38.29 29.31
CA PRO A 50 -10.51 38.65 28.49
C PRO A 50 -10.46 40.16 28.31
N LEU A 51 -9.26 40.72 28.28
CA LEU A 51 -9.09 42.16 28.09
C LEU A 51 -9.40 42.59 26.66
N GLN A 52 -10.04 43.75 26.54
CA GLN A 52 -10.20 44.42 25.25
C GLN A 52 -8.84 44.77 24.66
N TYR A 53 -8.70 44.59 23.34
CA TYR A 53 -7.44 44.79 22.61
C TYR A 53 -6.28 43.87 23.07
N GLY A 54 -6.61 42.80 23.80
CA GLY A 54 -5.70 41.70 24.14
C GLY A 54 -5.77 40.55 23.13
N VAL A 55 -4.96 39.52 23.36
CA VAL A 55 -4.84 38.37 22.44
C VAL A 55 -6.04 37.41 22.46
N LEU A 56 -6.90 37.47 23.49
CA LEU A 56 -8.11 36.64 23.68
C LEU A 56 -9.42 37.43 23.47
N ASP A 57 -9.35 38.59 22.82
CA ASP A 57 -10.50 39.45 22.54
C ASP A 57 -11.55 38.75 21.65
N HIS A 58 -12.83 38.79 22.06
CA HIS A 58 -13.94 38.09 21.41
C HIS A 58 -14.35 38.71 20.05
N ARG A 59 -13.80 39.88 19.70
CA ARG A 59 -13.85 40.42 18.33
C ARG A 59 -13.09 39.52 17.34
N MET A 60 -12.14 38.71 17.79
CA MET A 60 -11.41 37.72 16.97
C MET A 60 -12.11 36.36 16.87
N GLY A 61 -13.31 36.21 17.41
CA GLY A 61 -14.06 34.95 17.46
C GLY A 61 -14.27 34.49 18.89
N THR A 62 -14.75 33.26 19.07
CA THR A 62 -14.91 32.63 20.37
C THR A 62 -14.36 31.21 20.35
N SER A 63 -13.83 30.74 21.48
CA SER A 63 -13.43 29.35 21.72
C SER A 63 -14.30 28.64 22.76
N GLU A 64 -15.32 29.33 23.28
CA GLU A 64 -16.25 28.81 24.29
C GLU A 64 -17.70 28.93 23.80
N LYS A 65 -18.59 28.10 24.37
CA LYS A 65 -20.02 28.12 24.00
C LYS A 65 -20.77 29.26 24.71
N ASP A 66 -20.29 29.67 25.88
CA ASP A 66 -20.99 30.59 26.78
C ASP A 66 -20.91 32.04 26.30
N ARG A 67 -19.80 32.43 25.66
CA ARG A 67 -19.59 33.77 25.13
C ARG A 67 -19.57 33.76 23.60
N PRO A 68 -20.50 34.45 22.93
CA PRO A 68 -20.50 34.56 21.47
C PRO A 68 -19.42 35.52 20.96
N CYS A 69 -19.17 35.49 19.66
CA CYS A 69 -18.26 36.43 19.02
C CYS A 69 -18.89 37.83 18.92
N GLU A 70 -18.14 38.88 19.27
CA GLU A 70 -18.60 40.27 19.20
C GLU A 70 -18.72 40.79 17.76
N THR A 71 -17.99 40.21 16.80
CA THR A 71 -17.97 40.69 15.41
C THR A 71 -19.13 40.15 14.58
N CYS A 72 -19.42 38.85 14.66
CA CYS A 72 -20.48 38.22 13.87
C CYS A 72 -21.73 37.85 14.69
N GLY A 73 -21.69 37.97 16.02
CA GLY A 73 -22.80 37.60 16.91
C GLY A 73 -23.08 36.10 16.99
N LYS A 74 -22.22 35.26 16.39
CA LYS A 74 -22.41 33.81 16.29
C LYS A 74 -21.66 33.03 17.36
N SER A 75 -22.16 31.82 17.63
CA SER A 75 -21.53 30.84 18.53
C SER A 75 -20.31 30.17 17.89
N LEU A 76 -19.60 29.33 18.65
CA LEU A 76 -18.41 28.59 18.20
C LEU A 76 -18.66 27.72 16.95
N ALA A 77 -19.85 27.12 16.80
CA ALA A 77 -20.14 26.21 15.69
C ALA A 77 -20.27 26.95 14.35
N ASP A 78 -20.78 28.18 14.38
CA ASP A 78 -21.13 28.94 13.16
C ASP A 78 -20.13 30.08 12.87
N CYS A 79 -19.27 30.42 13.83
CA CYS A 79 -18.26 31.46 13.68
C CYS A 79 -17.03 30.92 12.93
N LEU A 80 -16.67 31.56 11.81
CA LEU A 80 -15.46 31.22 11.05
C LEU A 80 -14.18 31.71 11.74
N GLY A 81 -14.30 32.72 12.61
CA GLY A 81 -13.18 33.41 13.25
C GLY A 81 -12.69 34.64 12.48
N HIS A 82 -12.14 35.61 13.20
CA HIS A 82 -11.69 36.89 12.66
C HIS A 82 -10.23 37.16 13.06
N TYR A 83 -9.44 37.71 12.15
CA TYR A 83 -8.03 37.99 12.42
C TYR A 83 -7.86 39.32 13.17
N GLY A 84 -6.84 39.39 14.02
CA GLY A 84 -6.27 40.64 14.52
C GLY A 84 -4.90 40.90 13.88
N TYR A 85 -4.28 42.04 14.21
CA TYR A 85 -2.88 42.30 13.83
C TYR A 85 -2.08 42.91 14.98
N ILE A 86 -0.76 42.67 14.96
CA ILE A 86 0.24 43.30 15.82
C ILE A 86 1.18 44.12 14.92
N ASP A 87 1.38 45.38 15.27
CA ASP A 87 2.42 46.22 14.67
C ASP A 87 3.75 45.95 15.37
N LEU A 88 4.80 45.71 14.58
CA LEU A 88 6.15 45.51 15.10
C LEU A 88 6.92 46.83 15.01
N GLU A 89 7.51 47.25 16.13
CA GLU A 89 8.24 48.51 16.21
C GLU A 89 9.53 48.50 15.36
N LEU A 90 10.12 47.32 15.17
CA LEU A 90 11.24 47.08 14.25
C LEU A 90 10.93 45.91 13.32
N PRO A 91 11.26 45.98 12.01
CA PRO A 91 11.02 44.88 11.09
C PRO A 91 11.84 43.63 11.46
N CYS A 92 11.30 42.45 11.16
CA CYS A 92 11.98 41.18 11.38
C CYS A 92 12.04 40.34 10.09
N PHE A 93 13.00 39.42 10.03
CA PHE A 93 13.06 38.47 8.92
C PHE A 93 12.04 37.34 9.11
N HIS A 94 11.26 37.05 8.07
CA HIS A 94 10.35 35.92 8.12
C HIS A 94 11.15 34.62 7.96
N VAL A 95 11.13 33.76 8.97
CA VAL A 95 12.00 32.56 9.01
C VAL A 95 11.79 31.62 7.82
N GLY A 96 10.57 31.50 7.31
CA GLY A 96 10.26 30.69 6.12
C GLY A 96 10.78 31.30 4.82
N TYR A 97 10.92 32.63 4.76
CA TYR A 97 11.35 33.37 3.57
C TYR A 97 12.83 33.76 3.61
N PHE A 98 13.51 33.60 4.75
CA PHE A 98 14.89 34.03 4.96
C PHE A 98 15.87 33.52 3.89
N LYS A 99 15.75 32.25 3.46
CA LYS A 99 16.58 31.71 2.36
C LYS A 99 16.28 32.39 1.02
N ALA A 100 15.03 32.75 0.76
CA ALA A 100 14.63 33.47 -0.45
C ALA A 100 15.11 34.92 -0.44
N VAL A 101 15.07 35.59 0.72
CA VAL A 101 15.62 36.94 0.93
C VAL A 101 17.10 36.98 0.55
N ILE A 102 17.91 36.03 1.04
CA ILE A 102 19.33 35.91 0.66
C ILE A 102 19.49 35.71 -0.85
N GLY A 103 18.67 34.86 -1.46
CA GLY A 103 18.71 34.62 -2.90
C GLY A 103 18.44 35.90 -3.72
N ILE A 104 17.49 36.74 -3.28
CA ILE A 104 17.21 38.03 -3.94
C ILE A 104 18.39 38.99 -3.76
N LEU A 105 18.92 39.11 -2.55
CA LEU A 105 20.08 39.98 -2.25
C LEU A 105 21.36 39.57 -3.01
N GLN A 106 21.48 38.29 -3.39
CA GLN A 106 22.56 37.81 -4.26
C GLN A 106 22.36 38.19 -5.74
N MET A 107 21.14 38.49 -6.17
CA MET A 107 20.81 38.82 -7.56
C MET A 107 20.76 40.32 -7.84
N ILE A 108 20.41 41.14 -6.83
CA ILE A 108 20.30 42.59 -6.98
C ILE A 108 21.60 43.32 -6.58
N CYS A 109 21.76 44.52 -7.10
CA CYS A 109 22.78 45.46 -6.64
C CYS A 109 22.39 46.03 -5.27
N LYS A 110 23.29 46.00 -4.29
CA LYS A 110 23.01 46.50 -2.93
C LYS A 110 22.97 48.04 -2.85
N THR A 111 23.35 48.74 -3.92
CA THR A 111 23.36 50.20 -3.97
C THR A 111 22.14 50.75 -4.73
N CYS A 112 21.95 50.33 -5.99
CA CYS A 112 20.87 50.82 -6.86
C CYS A 112 19.65 49.88 -6.97
N CYS A 113 19.66 48.71 -6.33
CA CYS A 113 18.55 47.74 -6.29
C CYS A 113 18.13 47.10 -7.64
N ARG A 114 18.75 47.48 -8.76
CA ARG A 114 18.58 46.80 -10.06
C ARG A 114 19.22 45.40 -10.05
N ILE A 115 18.67 44.48 -10.83
CA ILE A 115 19.23 43.13 -10.97
C ILE A 115 20.58 43.15 -11.72
N LEU A 116 21.53 42.33 -11.27
CA LEU A 116 22.89 42.23 -11.81
C LEU A 116 22.93 41.36 -13.09
N LEU A 117 22.24 41.81 -14.14
CA LEU A 117 22.22 41.19 -15.47
C LEU A 117 22.47 42.24 -16.55
N SER A 118 23.09 41.82 -17.66
CA SER A 118 23.18 42.67 -18.85
C SER A 118 21.81 42.77 -19.53
N VAL A 119 21.63 43.78 -20.38
CA VAL A 119 20.36 43.99 -21.10
C VAL A 119 20.01 42.79 -21.99
N GLU A 120 21.00 42.17 -22.62
CA GLU A 120 20.83 40.97 -23.44
C GLU A 120 20.33 39.77 -22.63
N GLU A 121 20.93 39.52 -21.47
CA GLU A 121 20.53 38.43 -20.58
C GLU A 121 19.12 38.64 -20.02
N LYS A 122 18.78 39.89 -19.66
CA LYS A 122 17.42 40.24 -19.23
C LYS A 122 16.41 39.91 -20.30
N LYS A 123 16.65 40.36 -21.54
CA LYS A 123 15.77 40.09 -22.68
C LYS A 123 15.60 38.58 -22.89
N GLN A 124 16.70 37.84 -22.94
CA GLN A 124 16.70 36.38 -23.08
C GLN A 124 15.83 35.67 -22.02
N PHE A 125 15.98 36.05 -20.75
CA PHE A 125 15.22 35.41 -19.67
C PHE A 125 13.75 35.85 -19.60
N LEU A 126 13.44 37.11 -19.93
CA LEU A 126 12.07 37.58 -20.04
C LEU A 126 11.32 36.87 -21.17
N ASP A 127 11.96 36.69 -22.33
CA ASP A 127 11.36 35.95 -23.44
C ASP A 127 11.12 34.47 -23.09
N TYR A 128 12.03 33.88 -22.31
CA TYR A 128 11.83 32.53 -21.77
C TYR A 128 10.65 32.45 -20.79
N LEU A 129 10.47 33.46 -19.92
CA LEU A 129 9.37 33.53 -18.95
C LEU A 129 7.99 33.71 -19.61
N LYS A 130 7.94 34.34 -20.79
CA LYS A 130 6.71 34.57 -21.55
C LYS A 130 6.17 33.34 -22.28
N ARG A 131 6.94 32.24 -22.34
CA ARG A 131 6.51 31.01 -23.02
C ARG A 131 5.24 30.45 -22.37
N PRO A 132 4.19 30.12 -23.15
CA PRO A 132 3.00 29.45 -22.64
C PRO A 132 3.34 28.12 -21.97
N GLY A 133 2.61 27.75 -20.92
CA GLY A 133 2.76 26.44 -20.27
C GLY A 133 4.03 26.25 -19.43
N LEU A 134 4.68 27.33 -18.97
CA LEU A 134 5.91 27.23 -18.16
C LEU A 134 5.65 26.52 -16.81
N THR A 135 6.20 25.32 -16.66
CA THR A 135 5.96 24.47 -15.49
C THR A 135 6.75 24.93 -14.25
N TYR A 136 6.33 24.50 -13.07
CA TYR A 136 6.99 24.85 -11.80
C TYR A 136 8.46 24.40 -11.77
N LEU A 137 8.78 23.22 -12.29
CA LEU A 137 10.16 22.71 -12.31
C LEU A 137 11.07 23.58 -13.20
N GLN A 138 10.57 23.98 -14.37
CA GLN A 138 11.28 24.87 -15.28
C GLN A 138 11.53 26.25 -14.63
N LYS A 139 10.53 26.81 -13.93
CA LYS A 139 10.69 28.07 -13.16
C LYS A 139 11.82 27.98 -12.12
N ARG A 140 11.91 26.87 -11.37
CA ARG A 140 13.01 26.67 -10.41
C ARG A 140 14.37 26.54 -11.10
N GLY A 141 14.43 25.79 -12.19
CA GLY A 141 15.65 25.65 -13.00
C GLY A 141 16.14 26.99 -13.54
N LEU A 142 15.21 27.82 -14.02
CA LEU A 142 15.50 29.17 -14.50
C LEU A 142 16.02 30.07 -13.39
N LYS A 143 15.37 30.09 -12.21
CA LYS A 143 15.84 30.86 -11.05
C LYS A 143 17.29 30.55 -10.72
N LYS A 144 17.66 29.26 -10.73
CA LYS A 144 19.04 28.81 -10.47
C LYS A 144 20.00 29.40 -11.51
N LYS A 145 19.70 29.27 -12.81
CA LYS A 145 20.50 29.81 -13.91
C LYS A 145 20.68 31.33 -13.82
N VAL A 146 19.60 32.06 -13.53
CA VAL A 146 19.64 33.52 -13.32
C VAL A 146 20.54 33.87 -12.15
N SER A 147 20.34 33.23 -10.99
CA SER A 147 21.12 33.49 -9.79
C SER A 147 22.62 33.20 -9.95
N GLU A 148 22.98 32.14 -10.69
CA GLU A 148 24.38 31.78 -10.97
C GLU A 148 25.09 32.83 -11.81
N LYS A 149 24.41 33.41 -12.81
CA LYS A 149 24.95 34.50 -13.62
C LYS A 149 25.14 35.78 -12.79
N CYS A 150 24.15 36.17 -11.99
CA CYS A 150 24.26 37.37 -11.15
C CYS A 150 25.42 37.25 -10.15
N ARG A 151 25.60 36.08 -9.52
CA ARG A 151 26.66 35.85 -8.53
C ARG A 151 28.08 35.89 -9.09
N LYS A 152 28.26 35.74 -10.41
CA LYS A 152 29.57 35.86 -11.07
C LYS A 152 29.95 37.32 -11.37
N LYS A 153 29.01 38.25 -11.30
CA LYS A 153 29.25 39.67 -11.58
C LYS A 153 29.58 40.42 -10.30
N ASN A 154 30.78 40.99 -10.26
CA ASN A 154 31.27 41.73 -9.09
C ASN A 154 30.99 43.24 -9.21
N THR A 155 30.70 43.74 -10.41
CA THR A 155 30.41 45.15 -10.66
C THR A 155 29.01 45.31 -11.25
N CYS A 156 28.30 46.35 -10.82
CA CYS A 156 26.95 46.62 -11.31
C CYS A 156 27.01 47.28 -12.70
N PRO A 157 26.30 46.76 -13.71
CA PRO A 157 26.27 47.36 -15.05
C PRO A 157 25.52 48.70 -15.12
N TYR A 158 24.78 49.07 -14.07
CA TYR A 158 23.97 50.30 -14.04
C TYR A 158 24.61 51.44 -13.25
N CYS A 159 25.18 51.14 -12.06
CA CYS A 159 25.69 52.17 -11.15
C CYS A 159 27.20 52.05 -10.86
N GLY A 160 27.91 51.11 -11.49
CA GLY A 160 29.34 50.89 -11.30
C GLY A 160 29.77 50.32 -9.93
N ALA A 161 28.86 50.26 -8.95
CA ALA A 161 29.18 49.82 -7.60
C ALA A 161 29.66 48.36 -7.52
N PHE A 162 30.65 48.11 -6.67
CA PHE A 162 31.12 46.77 -6.33
C PHE A 162 30.08 46.01 -5.50
N ASN A 163 29.88 44.73 -5.83
CA ASN A 163 28.95 43.82 -5.20
C ASN A 163 29.69 42.53 -4.87
N GLY A 164 30.05 42.36 -3.60
CA GLY A 164 30.69 41.15 -3.11
C GLY A 164 29.69 40.06 -2.77
N THR A 165 30.18 39.03 -2.06
CA THR A 165 29.36 37.89 -1.69
C THR A 165 28.38 38.24 -0.57
N VAL A 166 27.15 37.72 -0.67
CA VAL A 166 26.12 37.84 0.38
C VAL A 166 25.89 36.45 0.96
N LYS A 167 26.05 36.31 2.27
CA LYS A 167 25.94 35.02 2.97
C LYS A 167 25.30 35.16 4.35
N LYS A 168 24.87 34.03 4.90
CA LYS A 168 24.35 33.92 6.27
C LYS A 168 25.51 33.98 7.26
N CYS A 169 25.40 34.79 8.31
CA CYS A 169 26.44 34.98 9.35
C CYS A 169 25.90 34.75 10.78
N GLY A 170 25.22 33.62 11.01
CA GLY A 170 24.58 33.29 12.28
C GLY A 170 23.06 33.09 12.13
N LEU A 171 22.34 33.00 13.26
CA LEU A 171 20.88 32.88 13.24
C LEU A 171 20.27 34.20 12.76
N LEU A 172 19.49 34.15 11.66
CA LEU A 172 18.75 35.30 11.09
C LEU A 172 19.57 36.55 10.75
N LYS A 173 20.91 36.43 10.62
CA LYS A 173 21.80 37.55 10.22
C LYS A 173 22.38 37.34 8.82
N ILE A 174 22.49 38.43 8.06
CA ILE A 174 23.01 38.47 6.69
C ILE A 174 24.17 39.46 6.62
N ILE A 175 25.27 39.05 5.98
CA ILE A 175 26.45 39.90 5.77
C ILE A 175 26.75 40.03 4.28
N HIS A 176 27.18 41.22 3.88
CA HIS A 176 27.65 41.54 2.54
C HIS A 176 29.12 41.94 2.57
N GLU A 177 29.96 41.17 1.88
CA GLU A 177 31.41 41.40 1.79
C GLU A 177 31.73 42.49 0.76
N LYS A 178 31.36 43.73 1.07
CA LYS A 178 31.58 44.88 0.18
C LYS A 178 33.05 45.29 0.10
N TYR A 179 33.78 45.15 1.20
CA TYR A 179 35.15 45.67 1.35
C TYR A 179 36.14 44.49 1.46
N LYS A 180 36.26 43.70 0.39
CA LYS A 180 37.18 42.57 0.37
C LYS A 180 38.58 43.04 -0.01
N THR A 181 39.56 42.84 0.87
CA THR A 181 40.95 43.20 0.62
C THR A 181 41.67 42.08 -0.13
N ASN A 182 42.21 42.38 -1.31
CA ASN A 182 43.10 41.47 -2.06
C ASN A 182 44.55 41.95 -1.93
N LYS A 183 45.50 41.02 -1.77
CA LYS A 183 46.91 41.27 -1.40
C LYS A 183 47.79 42.00 -2.46
N LYS A 184 47.25 42.52 -3.56
CA LYS A 184 48.09 43.01 -4.69
C LYS A 184 47.94 44.50 -5.05
N VAL A 185 46.75 45.10 -4.94
CA VAL A 185 46.50 46.55 -5.05
C VAL A 185 45.23 46.85 -4.26
N VAL A 186 45.23 47.87 -3.38
CA VAL A 186 44.06 48.24 -2.58
C VAL A 186 43.14 49.14 -3.41
N ASP A 187 41.92 48.69 -3.67
CA ASP A 187 40.93 49.48 -4.41
C ASP A 187 40.59 50.80 -3.69
N PRO A 188 40.41 51.94 -4.40
CA PRO A 188 40.17 53.26 -3.79
C PRO A 188 38.98 53.30 -2.81
N ILE A 189 37.91 52.55 -3.11
CA ILE A 189 36.73 52.48 -2.24
C ILE A 189 37.01 51.79 -0.89
N VAL A 190 37.96 50.85 -0.87
CA VAL A 190 38.34 50.11 0.34
C VAL A 190 39.30 50.95 1.18
N SER A 191 40.24 51.68 0.56
CA SER A 191 41.14 52.59 1.28
C SER A 191 40.37 53.71 1.96
N THR A 192 39.42 54.35 1.27
CA THR A 192 38.59 55.41 1.87
C THR A 192 37.73 54.88 3.03
N PHE A 193 37.22 53.66 2.92
CA PHE A 193 36.45 53.03 4.00
C PHE A 193 37.32 52.76 5.24
N LEU A 194 38.54 52.21 5.05
CA LEU A 194 39.44 51.95 6.17
C LEU A 194 39.91 53.25 6.85
N GLN A 195 40.15 54.32 6.10
CA GLN A 195 40.50 55.64 6.63
C GLN A 195 39.35 56.29 7.42
N SER A 196 38.08 55.98 7.10
CA SER A 196 36.92 56.58 7.78
C SER A 196 36.80 56.28 9.29
N PHE A 197 37.61 55.34 9.81
CA PHE A 197 37.60 54.95 11.22
C PHE A 197 38.65 55.66 12.08
N GLU A 198 39.39 56.64 11.55
CA GLU A 198 40.44 57.37 12.29
C GLU A 198 39.94 57.91 13.64
N THR A 199 38.78 58.57 13.66
CA THR A 199 38.13 59.04 14.90
C THR A 199 37.78 57.89 15.86
N ALA A 200 37.33 56.74 15.34
CA ALA A 200 36.96 55.61 16.18
C ALA A 200 38.18 54.92 16.82
N ILE A 201 39.31 54.88 16.11
CA ILE A 201 40.58 54.31 16.59
C ILE A 201 41.14 55.18 17.72
N GLU A 202 41.01 56.51 17.60
CA GLU A 202 41.45 57.46 18.62
C GLU A 202 40.77 57.21 19.98
N TYR A 203 39.45 57.02 19.99
CA TYR A 203 38.66 56.81 21.23
C TYR A 203 38.51 55.34 21.63
N ASN A 204 38.70 54.37 20.72
CA ASN A 204 38.53 52.94 21.00
C ASN A 204 39.58 52.09 20.28
N LYS A 205 40.67 51.76 20.99
CA LYS A 205 41.78 50.93 20.48
C LYS A 205 41.38 49.50 20.10
N GLU A 206 40.24 48.99 20.58
CA GLU A 206 39.78 47.63 20.23
C GLU A 206 39.28 47.53 18.77
N VAL A 207 39.01 48.66 18.12
CA VAL A 207 38.53 48.71 16.73
C VAL A 207 39.63 48.32 15.74
N GLU A 208 40.88 48.69 16.01
CA GLU A 208 42.04 48.48 15.15
C GLU A 208 42.22 47.01 14.67
N PRO A 209 42.24 45.99 15.56
CA PRO A 209 42.32 44.60 15.11
C PRO A 209 41.04 44.07 14.43
N LEU A 210 39.88 44.71 14.65
CA LEU A 210 38.58 44.27 14.12
C LEU A 210 38.25 44.87 12.75
N LEU A 211 38.89 45.97 12.37
CA LEU A 211 38.72 46.68 11.09
C LEU A 211 38.83 45.78 9.87
N GLY A 212 39.79 44.85 9.86
CA GLY A 212 39.96 43.89 8.75
C GLY A 212 38.75 42.97 8.53
N ARG A 213 37.86 42.85 9.52
CA ARG A 213 36.62 42.06 9.46
C ARG A 213 35.37 42.93 9.31
N ALA A 214 35.51 44.26 9.29
CA ALA A 214 34.39 45.19 9.15
C ALA A 214 33.76 45.04 7.76
N GLN A 215 32.49 44.66 7.73
CA GLN A 215 31.71 44.46 6.51
C GLN A 215 30.29 44.99 6.72
N GLU A 216 29.52 45.06 5.63
CA GLU A 216 28.16 45.57 5.67
C GLU A 216 27.20 44.51 6.24
N ASN A 217 26.62 44.79 7.41
CA ASN A 217 25.58 43.95 8.00
C ASN A 217 24.21 44.33 7.44
N LEU A 218 23.60 43.41 6.70
CA LEU A 218 22.28 43.59 6.09
C LEU A 218 21.20 43.18 7.10
N ASN A 219 20.75 44.14 7.90
CA ASN A 219 19.65 43.97 8.85
C ASN A 219 18.27 44.13 8.16
N PRO A 220 17.15 43.73 8.79
CA PRO A 220 15.82 43.83 8.19
C PRO A 220 15.42 45.24 7.76
N LEU A 221 15.84 46.28 8.50
CA LEU A 221 15.56 47.68 8.17
C LEU A 221 16.18 48.08 6.82
N VAL A 222 17.47 47.78 6.63
CA VAL A 222 18.19 48.08 5.38
C VAL A 222 17.59 47.28 4.24
N VAL A 223 17.36 45.98 4.45
CA VAL A 223 16.84 45.08 3.41
C VAL A 223 15.42 45.49 2.97
N LEU A 224 14.56 45.91 3.90
CA LEU A 224 13.23 46.41 3.57
C LEU A 224 13.30 47.64 2.65
N ASN A 225 14.19 48.58 2.95
CA ASN A 225 14.41 49.77 2.11
C ASN A 225 15.04 49.45 0.75
N LEU A 226 15.87 48.41 0.66
CA LEU A 226 16.37 47.90 -0.62
C LEU A 226 15.23 47.30 -1.45
N PHE A 227 14.41 46.45 -0.84
CA PHE A 227 13.33 45.74 -1.52
C PHE A 227 12.22 46.65 -2.03
N LYS A 228 11.93 47.74 -1.34
CA LYS A 228 11.00 48.79 -1.82
C LYS A 228 11.49 49.51 -3.08
N ARG A 229 12.81 49.58 -3.30
CA ARG A 229 13.44 50.28 -4.43
C ARG A 229 13.70 49.38 -5.65
N ILE A 230 13.39 48.08 -5.59
CA ILE A 230 13.55 47.18 -6.73
C ILE A 230 12.55 47.60 -7.83
N PRO A 231 13.00 47.82 -9.08
CA PRO A 231 12.10 48.15 -10.18
C PRO A 231 11.12 47.02 -10.48
N VAL A 232 9.86 47.37 -10.80
CA VAL A 232 8.81 46.39 -11.11
C VAL A 232 9.16 45.54 -12.34
N GLU A 233 9.90 46.09 -13.30
CA GLU A 233 10.41 45.38 -14.48
C GLU A 233 11.33 44.19 -14.15
N ASP A 234 12.05 44.27 -13.03
CA ASP A 234 13.05 43.28 -12.63
C ASP A 234 12.46 42.19 -11.72
N ILE A 235 11.28 42.42 -11.11
CA ILE A 235 10.64 41.47 -10.18
C ILE A 235 10.36 40.09 -10.83
N PRO A 236 9.85 39.99 -12.07
CA PRO A 236 9.63 38.70 -12.72
C PRO A 236 10.91 37.87 -12.88
N LEU A 237 12.07 38.52 -13.07
CA LEU A 237 13.37 37.84 -13.19
C LEU A 237 13.85 37.22 -11.87
N LEU A 238 13.33 37.70 -10.73
CA LEU A 238 13.51 37.07 -9.43
C LEU A 238 12.60 35.84 -9.23
N LEU A 239 11.79 35.50 -10.24
CA LEU A 239 10.76 34.47 -10.24
C LEU A 239 9.66 34.71 -9.20
N MET A 240 9.37 35.99 -8.93
CA MET A 240 8.20 36.40 -8.16
C MET A 240 7.08 36.85 -9.10
N ASN A 241 5.86 36.38 -8.86
CA ASN A 241 4.69 36.89 -9.57
C ASN A 241 4.31 38.25 -8.95
N PRO A 242 4.43 39.38 -9.68
CA PRO A 242 4.20 40.71 -9.13
C PRO A 242 2.77 40.94 -8.63
N GLN A 243 1.79 40.15 -9.10
CA GLN A 243 0.40 40.21 -8.63
C GLN A 243 0.18 39.47 -7.31
N ALA A 244 1.00 38.47 -7.01
CA ALA A 244 0.83 37.61 -5.83
C ALA A 244 1.71 38.01 -4.64
N GLY A 245 2.68 38.91 -4.86
CA GLY A 245 3.54 39.44 -3.81
C GLY A 245 4.73 40.23 -4.33
N LYS A 246 5.25 41.11 -3.49
CA LYS A 246 6.41 41.96 -3.77
C LYS A 246 7.60 41.55 -2.88
N PRO A 247 8.84 41.87 -3.29
CA PRO A 247 10.01 41.63 -2.45
C PRO A 247 9.92 42.27 -1.06
N SER A 248 9.25 43.43 -0.92
CA SER A 248 9.02 44.10 0.36
C SER A 248 8.28 43.24 1.37
N ASP A 249 7.39 42.38 0.90
CA ASP A 249 6.43 41.64 1.73
C ASP A 249 7.07 40.41 2.40
N LEU A 250 8.32 40.06 2.03
CA LEU A 250 9.08 39.00 2.70
C LEU A 250 9.60 39.41 4.10
N ILE A 251 9.61 40.71 4.39
CA ILE A 251 10.04 41.26 5.69
C ILE A 251 8.79 41.61 6.50
N LEU A 252 8.68 41.07 7.72
CA LEU A 252 7.52 41.33 8.57
C LEU A 252 7.70 42.67 9.31
N THR A 253 6.85 43.63 9.00
CA THR A 253 6.60 44.83 9.81
C THR A 253 5.31 44.72 10.62
N ARG A 254 4.42 43.82 10.20
CA ARG A 254 3.13 43.53 10.81
C ARG A 254 2.93 42.03 10.85
N LEU A 255 2.30 41.54 11.91
CA LEU A 255 2.01 40.13 12.12
C LEU A 255 0.51 39.93 12.33
N LEU A 256 -0.10 39.02 11.57
CA LEU A 256 -1.49 38.62 11.82
C LEU A 256 -1.58 37.73 13.06
N VAL A 257 -2.59 38.03 13.87
CA VAL A 257 -2.99 37.25 15.03
C VAL A 257 -4.13 36.33 14.60
N PRO A 258 -3.98 35.00 14.73
CA PRO A 258 -4.99 34.06 14.30
C PRO A 258 -6.24 34.12 15.19
N PRO A 259 -7.42 33.81 14.63
CA PRO A 259 -8.67 33.68 15.39
C PRO A 259 -8.57 32.71 16.57
N LEU A 260 -9.47 32.86 17.56
CA LEU A 260 -9.48 32.00 18.76
C LEU A 260 -9.76 30.53 18.45
N CYS A 261 -10.55 30.23 17.41
CA CYS A 261 -10.83 28.84 16.99
C CYS A 261 -9.58 28.07 16.51
N ILE A 262 -8.50 28.76 16.12
CA ILE A 262 -7.21 28.14 15.75
C ILE A 262 -6.38 27.74 16.98
N ARG A 263 -6.63 28.42 18.11
CA ARG A 263 -5.87 28.35 19.36
C ARG A 263 -6.81 28.35 20.56
N PRO A 264 -7.63 27.30 20.71
CA PRO A 264 -8.65 27.24 21.75
C PRO A 264 -8.02 27.18 23.14
N SER A 265 -8.61 27.92 24.08
CA SER A 265 -8.31 27.81 25.50
C SER A 265 -8.98 26.55 26.07
N VAL A 266 -8.27 25.81 26.93
CA VAL A 266 -8.80 24.58 27.54
C VAL A 266 -9.00 24.82 29.03
N VAL A 267 -10.25 24.75 29.49
CA VAL A 267 -10.57 24.79 30.93
C VAL A 267 -10.09 23.49 31.56
N SER A 268 -9.36 23.58 32.68
CA SER A 268 -8.90 22.40 33.41
C SER A 268 -9.94 21.97 34.44
N ASP A 269 -10.49 20.76 34.33
CA ASP A 269 -11.48 20.22 35.28
C ASP A 269 -10.88 19.96 36.68
N LEU A 270 -9.56 19.73 36.77
CA LEU A 270 -8.86 19.33 38.01
C LEU A 270 -8.33 20.52 38.84
N LYS A 271 -8.23 21.72 38.26
CA LYS A 271 -7.70 22.93 38.91
C LYS A 271 -8.39 24.14 38.32
N SER A 272 -8.87 25.06 39.17
CA SER A 272 -9.46 26.32 38.72
C SER A 272 -8.45 27.13 37.90
N GLY A 273 -8.70 27.23 36.59
CA GLY A 273 -7.87 27.97 35.63
C GLY A 273 -8.04 27.47 34.20
N THR A 274 -7.65 28.31 33.23
CA THR A 274 -7.57 27.97 31.81
C THR A 274 -6.12 27.69 31.42
N ASN A 275 -5.91 26.63 30.65
CA ASN A 275 -4.65 26.40 29.95
C ASN A 275 -4.72 27.03 28.57
N GLU A 276 -3.88 28.03 28.35
CA GLU A 276 -3.79 28.72 27.08
C GLU A 276 -2.87 28.00 26.09
N ASP A 277 -3.16 28.18 24.81
CA ASP A 277 -2.38 27.57 23.75
C ASP A 277 -0.98 28.22 23.60
N ASP A 278 0.00 27.45 23.13
CA ASP A 278 1.39 27.88 22.93
C ASP A 278 1.49 29.13 22.04
N LEU A 279 0.62 29.23 21.03
CA LEU A 279 0.57 30.39 20.12
C LEU A 279 0.14 31.66 20.85
N THR A 280 -0.83 31.56 21.76
CA THR A 280 -1.31 32.69 22.56
C THR A 280 -0.18 33.22 23.44
N MET A 281 0.55 32.34 24.11
CA MET A 281 1.69 32.72 24.95
C MET A 281 2.80 33.38 24.13
N LYS A 282 3.12 32.85 22.94
CA LYS A 282 4.14 33.44 22.06
C LYS A 282 3.75 34.82 21.55
N LEU A 283 2.47 35.04 21.25
CA LEU A 283 1.97 36.37 20.84
C LEU A 283 2.08 37.38 21.99
N THR A 284 1.76 36.98 23.21
CA THR A 284 1.95 37.82 24.40
C THR A 284 3.42 38.19 24.61
N GLU A 285 4.35 37.24 24.46
CA GLU A 285 5.79 37.52 24.53
C GLU A 285 6.26 38.50 23.45
N ILE A 286 5.74 38.39 22.22
CA ILE A 286 6.04 39.31 21.11
C ILE A 286 5.56 40.73 21.43
N ILE A 287 4.34 40.87 21.95
CA ILE A 287 3.78 42.19 22.34
C ILE A 287 4.65 42.80 23.45
N PHE A 288 4.98 42.00 24.48
CA PHE A 288 5.84 42.45 25.58
C PHE A 288 7.20 42.96 25.10
N LEU A 289 7.88 42.23 24.20
CA LEU A 289 9.16 42.67 23.65
C LEU A 289 9.04 43.93 22.78
N ASN A 290 7.95 44.09 22.04
CA ASN A 290 7.71 45.34 21.30
C ASN A 290 7.58 46.55 22.24
N ASP A 291 6.86 46.40 23.34
CA ASP A 291 6.73 47.46 24.36
C ASP A 291 8.08 47.80 25.01
N VAL A 292 8.91 46.77 25.29
CA VAL A 292 10.27 46.95 25.84
C VAL A 292 11.14 47.74 24.88
N ILE A 293 11.19 47.36 23.60
CA ILE A 293 11.98 48.08 22.58
C ILE A 293 11.51 49.53 22.46
N LYS A 294 10.19 49.76 22.43
CA LYS A 294 9.61 51.10 22.36
C LYS A 294 10.02 51.96 23.56
N LYS A 295 9.92 51.40 24.77
CA LYS A 295 10.28 52.09 26.02
C LYS A 295 11.78 52.41 26.07
N HIS A 296 12.64 51.44 25.74
CA HIS A 296 14.09 51.60 25.71
C HIS A 296 14.56 52.69 24.72
N ARG A 297 13.85 52.86 23.59
CA ARG A 297 14.12 53.96 22.65
C ARG A 297 13.79 55.33 23.25
N ILE A 298 12.71 55.44 24.01
CA ILE A 298 12.31 56.71 24.66
C ILE A 298 13.23 57.03 25.84
N SER A 299 13.62 56.02 26.62
CA SER A 299 14.47 56.19 27.80
C SER A 299 15.97 56.36 27.48
N GLY A 300 16.37 56.34 26.21
CA GLY A 300 17.77 56.49 25.79
C GLY A 300 18.68 55.32 26.13
N ALA A 301 18.19 54.08 26.05
CA ALA A 301 18.99 52.89 26.30
C ALA A 301 20.17 52.75 25.30
N LYS A 302 21.24 52.07 25.74
CA LYS A 302 22.42 51.83 24.90
C LYS A 302 22.05 50.96 23.68
N THR A 303 22.72 51.20 22.55
CA THR A 303 22.51 50.45 21.29
C THR A 303 22.65 48.94 21.46
N GLN A 304 23.54 48.47 22.34
CA GLN A 304 23.72 47.04 22.63
C GLN A 304 22.43 46.40 23.13
N MET A 305 21.71 47.05 24.06
CA MET A 305 20.45 46.54 24.60
C MET A 305 19.36 46.52 23.53
N ILE A 306 19.23 47.58 22.73
CA ILE A 306 18.23 47.65 21.65
C ILE A 306 18.48 46.55 20.61
N MET A 307 19.74 46.29 20.25
CA MET A 307 20.08 45.24 19.29
C MET A 307 19.84 43.84 19.86
N GLU A 308 20.09 43.63 21.16
CA GLU A 308 19.79 42.37 21.83
C GLU A 308 18.28 42.13 21.93
N ASP A 309 17.50 43.13 22.33
CA ASP A 309 16.04 43.08 22.36
C ASP A 309 15.46 42.81 20.95
N TRP A 310 16.05 43.42 19.91
CA TRP A 310 15.63 43.18 18.53
C TRP A 310 15.97 41.77 18.04
N ASP A 311 17.13 41.22 18.43
CA ASP A 311 17.47 39.81 18.18
C ASP A 311 16.49 38.87 18.90
N PHE A 312 16.08 39.17 20.14
CA PHE A 312 15.03 38.44 20.85
C PHE A 312 13.67 38.52 20.13
N LEU A 313 13.27 39.69 19.64
CA LEU A 313 12.02 39.85 18.89
C LEU A 313 12.04 39.02 17.59
N GLN A 314 13.15 39.03 16.85
CA GLN A 314 13.33 38.19 15.67
C GLN A 314 13.23 36.71 16.01
N LEU A 315 13.85 36.28 17.12
CA LEU A 315 13.80 34.90 17.58
C LEU A 315 12.38 34.48 17.95
N GLN A 316 11.64 35.27 18.73
CA GLN A 316 10.27 34.92 19.13
C GLN A 316 9.33 34.84 17.93
N CYS A 317 9.42 35.78 16.98
CA CYS A 317 8.65 35.71 15.73
C CYS A 317 9.02 34.46 14.91
N ALA A 318 10.30 34.07 14.91
CA ALA A 318 10.76 32.89 14.20
C ALA A 318 10.28 31.58 14.87
N LEU A 319 10.35 31.50 16.21
CA LEU A 319 9.88 30.35 17.00
C LEU A 319 8.35 30.18 16.94
N TYR A 320 7.60 31.28 16.87
CA TYR A 320 6.16 31.29 16.65
C TYR A 320 5.76 30.56 15.36
N ILE A 321 6.52 30.75 14.28
CA ILE A 321 6.29 30.06 13.00
C ILE A 321 6.88 28.64 13.05
N ASN A 322 8.15 28.51 13.42
CA ASN A 322 8.86 27.24 13.50
C ASN A 322 9.71 27.18 14.77
N SER A 323 9.31 26.35 15.73
CA SER A 323 10.01 26.24 17.01
C SER A 323 11.26 25.34 16.98
N GLU A 324 11.62 24.75 15.84
CA GLU A 324 12.78 23.85 15.70
C GLU A 324 13.88 24.49 14.84
N LEU A 325 14.34 25.68 15.23
CA LEU A 325 15.45 26.34 14.54
C LEU A 325 16.78 25.83 15.07
N SER A 326 17.67 25.43 14.16
CA SER A 326 19.04 25.06 14.51
C SER A 326 19.92 26.30 14.69
N GLY A 327 20.79 26.28 15.70
CA GLY A 327 21.76 27.35 15.95
C GLY A 327 21.20 28.51 16.79
N ILE A 328 20.26 28.24 17.68
CA ILE A 328 19.83 29.19 18.72
C ILE A 328 20.93 29.27 19.78
N PRO A 329 21.40 30.48 20.17
CA PRO A 329 22.32 30.66 21.28
C PRO A 329 21.78 30.08 22.60
N LEU A 330 22.66 29.54 23.46
CA LEU A 330 22.25 28.86 24.70
C LEU A 330 21.50 29.79 25.68
N ASN A 331 21.88 31.07 25.74
CA ASN A 331 21.21 32.08 26.56
C ASN A 331 19.78 32.42 26.06
N MET A 332 19.46 32.08 24.81
CA MET A 332 18.17 32.34 24.18
C MET A 332 17.37 31.07 23.91
N ALA A 333 17.87 29.90 24.31
CA ALA A 333 17.23 28.62 24.04
C ALA A 333 15.93 28.47 24.86
N PRO A 334 14.81 28.07 24.24
CA PRO A 334 13.57 27.85 24.98
C PRO A 334 13.72 26.68 25.95
N LYS A 335 13.39 26.89 27.23
CA LYS A 335 13.48 25.87 28.29
C LYS A 335 12.50 24.70 28.08
N LYS A 336 11.34 24.97 27.46
CA LYS A 336 10.32 23.99 27.13
C LYS A 336 10.05 24.01 25.63
N TRP A 337 9.82 22.83 25.06
CA TRP A 337 9.40 22.72 23.67
C TRP A 337 7.97 23.25 23.50
N THR A 338 7.75 24.06 22.45
CA THR A 338 6.44 24.65 22.14
C THR A 338 6.07 24.38 20.69
N ARG A 339 4.77 24.33 20.38
CA ARG A 339 4.27 24.01 19.04
C ARG A 339 3.97 25.27 18.23
N GLY A 340 4.92 25.70 17.42
CA GLY A 340 4.69 26.68 16.35
C GLY A 340 3.81 26.14 15.23
N PHE A 341 3.49 26.99 14.25
CA PHE A 341 2.64 26.59 13.11
C PHE A 341 3.19 25.40 12.31
N VAL A 342 4.50 25.39 12.03
CA VAL A 342 5.13 24.33 11.25
C VAL A 342 4.97 22.97 11.93
N GLN A 343 5.13 22.91 13.26
CA GLN A 343 4.96 21.68 14.06
C GLN A 343 3.54 21.11 13.95
N ARG A 344 2.52 21.98 13.87
CA ARG A 344 1.11 21.57 13.72
C ARG A 344 0.77 21.09 12.30
N LEU A 345 1.51 21.53 11.30
CA LEU A 345 1.30 21.15 9.90
C LEU A 345 2.07 19.87 9.52
N LYS A 346 3.31 19.73 10.00
CA LYS A 346 4.21 18.62 9.64
C LYS A 346 3.99 17.38 10.51
N GLY A 347 4.57 16.25 10.10
CA GLY A 347 4.60 15.03 10.89
C GLY A 347 3.33 14.17 10.76
N LYS A 348 3.28 13.04 11.49
CA LYS A 348 2.17 12.07 11.44
C LYS A 348 0.88 12.63 12.04
N GLN A 349 0.99 13.37 13.14
CA GLN A 349 -0.13 14.05 13.80
C GLN A 349 -0.44 15.44 13.22
N GLY A 350 0.33 15.90 12.23
CA GLY A 350 0.12 17.18 11.59
C GLY A 350 -1.10 17.18 10.66
N ARG A 351 -1.61 18.37 10.34
CA ARG A 351 -2.86 18.56 9.58
C ARG A 351 -2.92 17.78 8.27
N PHE A 352 -1.87 17.81 7.44
CA PHE A 352 -1.88 17.15 6.13
C PHE A 352 -2.11 15.63 6.22
N ARG A 353 -1.59 14.98 7.26
CA ARG A 353 -1.68 13.53 7.42
C ARG A 353 -2.81 13.10 8.35
N GLY A 354 -2.96 13.74 9.51
CA GLY A 354 -3.86 13.31 10.58
C GLY A 354 -5.26 13.95 10.54
N ASN A 355 -5.48 14.98 9.71
CA ASN A 355 -6.78 15.64 9.60
C ASN A 355 -7.31 15.72 8.15
N LEU A 356 -6.42 15.87 7.17
CA LEU A 356 -6.81 16.00 5.75
C LEU A 356 -6.82 14.64 5.05
N SER A 357 -5.66 13.98 4.94
CA SER A 357 -5.56 12.69 4.24
C SER A 357 -6.25 11.55 5.00
N GLY A 358 -6.09 11.52 6.32
CA GLY A 358 -6.81 10.63 7.21
C GLY A 358 -7.53 11.45 8.27
N LYS A 359 -8.74 11.04 8.64
CA LYS A 359 -9.53 11.65 9.71
C LYS A 359 -10.39 10.59 10.37
N ARG A 360 -10.82 10.87 11.60
CA ARG A 360 -11.88 10.08 12.22
C ARG A 360 -13.20 10.38 11.50
N VAL A 361 -13.98 9.34 11.28
CA VAL A 361 -15.28 9.42 10.61
C VAL A 361 -16.34 8.85 11.54
N ASP A 362 -17.54 9.42 11.46
CA ASP A 362 -18.70 8.94 12.20
C ASP A 362 -19.36 7.76 11.48
N PHE A 363 -20.40 7.16 12.07
CA PHE A 363 -21.08 5.97 11.53
C PHE A 363 -20.14 4.78 11.28
N SER A 364 -19.20 4.60 12.21
CA SER A 364 -18.27 3.47 12.22
C SER A 364 -18.36 2.69 13.53
N GLY A 365 -18.08 1.39 13.48
CA GLY A 365 -17.99 0.51 14.63
C GLY A 365 -16.74 -0.36 14.55
N ARG A 366 -16.27 -0.85 15.69
CA ARG A 366 -15.13 -1.78 15.78
C ARG A 366 -15.44 -2.85 16.81
N THR A 367 -15.21 -4.11 16.45
CA THR A 367 -15.43 -5.23 17.35
C THR A 367 -14.56 -6.41 16.94
N VAL A 368 -14.31 -7.32 17.89
CA VAL A 368 -13.65 -8.61 17.66
C VAL A 368 -14.42 -9.40 16.60
N ILE A 369 -13.67 -10.09 15.73
CA ILE A 369 -14.21 -10.97 14.70
C ILE A 369 -14.30 -12.43 15.18
N SER A 370 -15.28 -13.17 14.68
CA SER A 370 -15.40 -14.62 14.88
C SER A 370 -15.90 -15.30 13.61
N PRO A 371 -15.59 -16.59 13.39
CA PRO A 371 -16.02 -17.32 12.20
C PRO A 371 -17.54 -17.57 12.18
N ASP A 372 -18.13 -17.61 10.98
CA ASP A 372 -19.49 -18.13 10.75
C ASP A 372 -19.61 -18.70 9.32
N PRO A 373 -19.42 -20.02 9.12
CA PRO A 373 -19.44 -20.66 7.80
C PRO A 373 -20.85 -20.70 7.21
N ASN A 374 -21.87 -20.36 8.00
CA ASN A 374 -23.25 -20.40 7.57
C ASN A 374 -23.67 -19.14 6.80
N LEU A 375 -22.90 -18.07 6.91
CA LEU A 375 -23.10 -16.86 6.13
C LEU A 375 -22.56 -17.06 4.71
N ARG A 376 -23.16 -16.34 3.76
CA ARG A 376 -22.59 -16.27 2.43
C ARG A 376 -21.27 -15.48 2.46
N ILE A 377 -20.43 -15.66 1.45
CA ILE A 377 -19.16 -14.92 1.35
C ILE A 377 -19.35 -13.41 1.20
N ASP A 378 -20.51 -12.95 0.72
CA ASP A 378 -20.85 -11.53 0.57
C ASP A 378 -21.62 -10.96 1.76
N GLU A 379 -21.80 -11.72 2.84
CA GLU A 379 -22.52 -11.31 4.04
C GLU A 379 -21.58 -11.08 5.24
N VAL A 380 -21.95 -10.13 6.10
CA VAL A 380 -21.32 -9.93 7.40
C VAL A 380 -22.40 -9.82 8.47
N ALA A 381 -22.25 -10.60 9.54
CA ALA A 381 -23.14 -10.54 10.68
C ALA A 381 -22.74 -9.39 11.61
N VAL A 382 -23.69 -8.47 11.78
CA VAL A 382 -23.58 -7.27 12.62
C VAL A 382 -24.35 -7.50 13.92
N PRO A 383 -23.75 -7.22 15.09
CA PRO A 383 -24.44 -7.37 16.37
C PRO A 383 -25.59 -6.36 16.51
N ILE A 384 -26.70 -6.78 17.13
CA ILE A 384 -27.88 -5.91 17.38
C ILE A 384 -27.49 -4.58 18.05
N HIS A 385 -26.52 -4.62 18.98
CA HIS A 385 -26.05 -3.45 19.71
C HIS A 385 -25.44 -2.39 18.78
N VAL A 386 -24.67 -2.82 17.77
CA VAL A 386 -24.11 -1.91 16.75
C VAL A 386 -25.19 -1.46 15.78
N ALA A 387 -26.09 -2.38 15.38
CA ALA A 387 -27.16 -2.08 14.43
C ALA A 387 -28.16 -1.02 14.93
N LYS A 388 -28.44 -0.97 16.24
CA LYS A 388 -29.31 0.07 16.85
C LYS A 388 -28.66 1.45 16.88
N ILE A 389 -27.32 1.52 16.91
CA ILE A 389 -26.57 2.78 16.99
C ILE A 389 -26.27 3.32 15.58
N LEU A 390 -25.78 2.46 14.69
CA LEU A 390 -25.50 2.85 13.30
C LEU A 390 -26.83 2.98 12.54
N THR A 391 -27.16 4.22 12.16
CA THR A 391 -28.38 4.52 11.42
C THR A 391 -28.09 4.84 9.95
N PHE A 392 -29.10 4.62 9.11
CA PHE A 392 -29.10 5.02 7.71
C PHE A 392 -30.23 6.05 7.46
N PRO A 393 -29.93 7.20 6.83
CA PRO A 393 -30.91 8.25 6.56
C PRO A 393 -31.76 7.89 5.33
N GLU A 394 -32.82 7.13 5.57
CA GLU A 394 -33.76 6.70 4.52
C GLU A 394 -34.72 7.85 4.17
N LYS A 395 -34.72 8.29 2.91
CA LYS A 395 -35.66 9.30 2.42
C LYS A 395 -37.03 8.69 2.18
N VAL A 396 -38.05 9.28 2.76
CA VAL A 396 -39.43 8.80 2.64
C VAL A 396 -39.96 9.09 1.25
N ASN A 397 -40.37 8.03 0.57
CA ASN A 397 -40.95 8.05 -0.77
C ASN A 397 -42.22 7.17 -0.81
N LYS A 398 -42.84 7.07 -1.98
CA LYS A 398 -44.08 6.31 -2.16
C LYS A 398 -43.93 4.82 -1.84
N ALA A 399 -42.76 4.22 -2.10
CA ALA A 399 -42.53 2.79 -1.92
C ALA A 399 -42.29 2.41 -0.44
N ASN A 400 -41.56 3.26 0.31
CA ASN A 400 -41.12 2.92 1.66
C ASN A 400 -41.96 3.54 2.79
N ILE A 401 -42.91 4.43 2.51
CA ILE A 401 -43.68 5.15 3.55
C ILE A 401 -44.32 4.24 4.60
N ASN A 402 -44.95 3.14 4.18
CA ASN A 402 -45.59 2.19 5.10
C ASN A 402 -44.56 1.45 5.96
N PHE A 403 -43.41 1.12 5.39
CA PHE A 403 -42.31 0.47 6.09
C PHE A 403 -41.66 1.43 7.11
N MET A 404 -41.43 2.69 6.72
CA MET A 404 -40.89 3.72 7.61
C MET A 404 -41.82 4.03 8.78
N ARG A 405 -43.14 4.09 8.55
CA ARG A 405 -44.14 4.25 9.63
C ARG A 405 -43.99 3.17 10.69
N LYS A 406 -43.84 1.91 10.29
CA LYS A 406 -43.64 0.78 11.21
C LYS A 406 -42.36 0.94 12.04
N LEU A 407 -41.26 1.33 11.41
CA LEU A 407 -39.97 1.56 12.08
C LEU A 407 -40.03 2.72 13.10
N VAL A 408 -40.73 3.80 12.75
CA VAL A 408 -40.95 4.95 13.65
C VAL A 408 -41.79 4.56 14.86
N CYS A 409 -42.85 3.77 14.68
CA CYS A 409 -43.65 3.25 15.79
C CYS A 409 -42.81 2.37 16.74
N ASN A 410 -41.94 1.51 16.20
CA ASN A 410 -41.04 0.67 16.99
C ASN A 410 -40.05 1.50 17.83
N GLY A 411 -39.58 2.63 17.30
CA GLY A 411 -38.69 3.57 17.99
C GLY A 411 -37.24 3.08 18.13
N PRO A 412 -36.44 3.67 19.04
CA PRO A 412 -34.99 3.45 19.09
C PRO A 412 -34.56 2.16 19.82
N ASP A 413 -35.38 1.65 20.75
CA ASP A 413 -34.98 0.55 21.63
C ASP A 413 -35.23 -0.85 21.02
N VAL A 414 -36.13 -0.97 20.04
CA VAL A 414 -36.49 -2.24 19.40
C VAL A 414 -35.88 -2.30 18.00
N HIS A 415 -35.21 -3.40 17.67
CA HIS A 415 -34.77 -3.69 16.30
C HIS A 415 -35.81 -4.57 15.60
N PRO A 416 -36.25 -4.25 14.37
CA PRO A 416 -35.88 -3.09 13.57
C PRO A 416 -36.66 -1.82 13.96
N GLY A 417 -35.98 -0.68 14.11
CA GLY A 417 -36.57 0.60 14.55
C GLY A 417 -35.89 1.83 13.97
N ALA A 418 -36.09 3.00 14.58
CA ALA A 418 -35.51 4.28 14.13
C ALA A 418 -35.17 5.22 15.30
N ASN A 419 -34.09 6.01 15.14
CA ASN A 419 -33.61 6.92 16.18
C ASN A 419 -34.07 8.37 15.98
N PHE A 420 -34.02 8.87 14.73
CA PHE A 420 -34.33 10.27 14.44
C PHE A 420 -35.29 10.42 13.25
N ILE A 421 -36.08 11.49 13.28
CA ILE A 421 -36.88 11.97 12.16
C ILE A 421 -36.52 13.42 11.87
N GLN A 422 -36.33 13.73 10.59
CA GLN A 422 -36.07 15.08 10.10
C GLN A 422 -37.12 15.44 9.06
N GLN A 423 -37.76 16.60 9.24
CA GLN A 423 -38.79 17.11 8.33
C GLN A 423 -38.17 17.76 7.09
N ARG A 424 -38.85 17.68 5.95
CA ARG A 424 -38.37 18.15 4.64
C ARG A 424 -37.73 19.56 4.63
N HIS A 425 -38.32 20.52 5.34
CA HIS A 425 -37.89 21.92 5.34
C HIS A 425 -37.09 22.32 6.59
N THR A 426 -36.76 21.36 7.47
CA THR A 426 -36.15 21.64 8.77
C THR A 426 -34.86 20.84 8.92
N GLN A 427 -33.81 21.49 9.43
CA GLN A 427 -32.54 20.83 9.72
C GLN A 427 -32.49 20.21 11.11
N MET A 428 -33.39 20.59 12.01
CA MET A 428 -33.50 20.01 13.34
C MET A 428 -34.02 18.58 13.27
N LYS A 429 -33.29 17.67 13.92
CA LYS A 429 -33.67 16.27 14.08
C LYS A 429 -34.48 16.10 15.36
N ARG A 430 -35.64 15.46 15.26
CA ARG A 430 -36.41 15.05 16.45
C ARG A 430 -35.95 13.66 16.86
N PHE A 431 -35.61 13.50 18.13
CA PHE A 431 -35.18 12.21 18.68
C PHE A 431 -36.39 11.39 19.13
N LEU A 432 -36.58 10.20 18.54
CA LEU A 432 -37.79 9.37 18.70
C LEU A 432 -37.94 8.72 20.08
N LYS A 433 -36.92 8.82 20.95
CA LYS A 433 -37.03 8.36 22.34
C LYS A 433 -38.09 9.15 23.11
N TYR A 434 -38.36 10.39 22.71
CA TYR A 434 -39.32 11.29 23.35
C TYR A 434 -40.49 11.59 22.41
N GLY A 435 -41.67 11.83 22.99
CA GLY A 435 -42.90 12.16 22.27
C GLY A 435 -43.72 10.95 21.82
N ASN A 436 -44.92 11.22 21.28
CA ASN A 436 -45.81 10.18 20.78
C ASN A 436 -45.40 9.76 19.35
N ARG A 437 -44.87 8.53 19.24
CA ARG A 437 -44.36 7.94 17.99
C ARG A 437 -45.45 7.65 16.96
N GLU A 438 -46.65 7.24 17.38
CA GLU A 438 -47.75 6.93 16.46
C GLU A 438 -48.22 8.19 15.73
N LYS A 439 -48.32 9.31 16.45
CA LYS A 439 -48.64 10.60 15.86
C LYS A 439 -47.58 11.03 14.85
N MET A 440 -46.29 10.89 15.19
CA MET A 440 -45.20 11.22 14.26
C MET A 440 -45.20 10.33 13.02
N ALA A 441 -45.55 9.04 13.16
CA ALA A 441 -45.66 8.13 12.03
C ALA A 441 -46.82 8.51 11.09
N GLN A 442 -47.96 8.95 11.63
CA GLN A 442 -49.09 9.43 10.83
C GLN A 442 -48.72 10.72 10.06
N GLU A 443 -47.98 11.62 10.70
CA GLU A 443 -47.55 12.91 10.13
C GLU A 443 -46.39 12.80 9.11
N LEU A 444 -45.81 11.61 8.89
CA LEU A 444 -44.73 11.40 7.91
C LEU A 444 -45.16 11.84 6.49
N LYS A 445 -44.34 12.68 5.86
CA LYS A 445 -44.55 13.20 4.50
C LYS A 445 -43.45 12.73 3.54
N PHE A 446 -43.72 12.87 2.23
CA PHE A 446 -42.72 12.59 1.21
C PHE A 446 -41.58 13.62 1.24
N GLY A 447 -40.35 13.11 1.25
CA GLY A 447 -39.13 13.90 1.38
C GLY A 447 -38.68 14.16 2.82
N ASP A 448 -39.41 13.67 3.83
CA ASP A 448 -38.87 13.56 5.18
C ASP A 448 -37.75 12.50 5.22
N ILE A 449 -36.87 12.59 6.21
CA ILE A 449 -35.76 11.64 6.40
C ILE A 449 -35.99 10.91 7.72
N VAL A 450 -35.99 9.58 7.67
CA VAL A 450 -36.03 8.72 8.85
C VAL A 450 -34.68 8.04 8.99
N GLU A 451 -34.00 8.30 10.11
CA GLU A 451 -32.76 7.62 10.45
C GLU A 451 -33.08 6.28 11.12
N ARG A 452 -33.39 5.29 10.28
CA ARG A 452 -33.66 3.92 10.69
C ARG A 452 -32.38 3.23 11.16
N HIS A 453 -32.53 2.22 12.01
CA HIS A 453 -31.43 1.29 12.34
C HIS A 453 -30.91 0.60 11.08
N LEU A 454 -29.69 0.07 11.19
CA LEU A 454 -29.15 -0.87 10.21
C LEU A 454 -29.98 -2.17 10.23
N ILE A 455 -30.38 -2.63 9.05
CA ILE A 455 -31.20 -3.83 8.86
C ILE A 455 -30.52 -4.84 7.93
N ASP A 456 -31.09 -6.04 7.84
CA ASP A 456 -30.66 -7.05 6.88
C ASP A 456 -30.75 -6.51 5.44
N GLY A 457 -29.68 -6.67 4.67
CA GLY A 457 -29.62 -6.18 3.28
C GLY A 457 -28.87 -4.86 3.10
N ASP A 458 -28.55 -4.13 4.18
CA ASP A 458 -27.77 -2.90 4.08
C ASP A 458 -26.33 -3.17 3.65
N ILE A 459 -25.77 -2.26 2.84
CA ILE A 459 -24.40 -2.35 2.36
C ILE A 459 -23.48 -1.68 3.37
N VAL A 460 -22.47 -2.41 3.86
CA VAL A 460 -21.50 -1.93 4.83
C VAL A 460 -20.08 -2.18 4.34
N LEU A 461 -19.18 -1.23 4.62
CA LEU A 461 -17.76 -1.38 4.35
C LEU A 461 -17.09 -2.05 5.55
N PHE A 462 -16.32 -3.09 5.28
CA PHE A 462 -15.62 -3.88 6.28
C PHE A 462 -14.12 -3.90 5.99
N ASN A 463 -13.31 -3.53 6.99
CA ASN A 463 -11.89 -3.22 6.81
C ASN A 463 -11.04 -3.79 7.95
N ARG A 464 -9.87 -4.36 7.62
CA ARG A 464 -8.81 -4.69 8.59
C ARG A 464 -7.67 -3.68 8.51
N GLN A 465 -7.17 -3.29 9.68
CA GLN A 465 -6.00 -2.42 9.80
C GLN A 465 -4.81 -3.24 10.30
N PRO A 466 -3.62 -3.19 9.66
CA PRO A 466 -3.22 -2.36 8.51
C PRO A 466 -3.72 -2.88 7.15
N SER A 467 -4.01 -1.97 6.23
CA SER A 467 -4.45 -2.29 4.86
C SER A 467 -3.24 -2.28 3.91
N LEU A 468 -2.96 -3.43 3.28
CA LEU A 468 -1.81 -3.60 2.36
C LEU A 468 -2.21 -3.52 0.88
N HIS A 469 -3.45 -3.84 0.55
CA HIS A 469 -3.97 -3.83 -0.83
C HIS A 469 -5.45 -3.46 -0.84
N LYS A 470 -6.03 -3.23 -2.02
CA LYS A 470 -7.44 -2.79 -2.14
C LYS A 470 -8.43 -3.74 -1.46
N LEU A 471 -8.23 -5.07 -1.55
CA LEU A 471 -9.14 -6.05 -0.94
C LEU A 471 -9.10 -6.07 0.60
N SER A 472 -8.21 -5.32 1.26
CA SER A 472 -8.23 -5.19 2.73
C SER A 472 -9.44 -4.37 3.22
N ILE A 473 -10.18 -3.72 2.30
CA ILE A 473 -11.49 -3.12 2.53
C ILE A 473 -12.46 -3.59 1.44
N MET A 474 -13.59 -4.18 1.83
CA MET A 474 -14.61 -4.67 0.91
C MET A 474 -16.00 -4.37 1.45
N ALA A 475 -16.98 -4.30 0.55
CA ALA A 475 -18.39 -4.12 0.90
C ALA A 475 -19.07 -5.48 1.07
N HIS A 476 -19.80 -5.61 2.17
CA HIS A 476 -20.60 -6.78 2.51
C HIS A 476 -22.05 -6.37 2.77
N ILE A 477 -22.95 -7.35 2.67
CA ILE A 477 -24.35 -7.21 3.02
C ILE A 477 -24.49 -7.51 4.51
N ALA A 478 -25.03 -6.56 5.27
CA ALA A 478 -25.20 -6.73 6.71
C ALA A 478 -26.34 -7.71 7.02
N ARG A 479 -26.13 -8.54 8.04
CA ARG A 479 -27.15 -9.39 8.65
C ARG A 479 -27.14 -9.23 10.17
N VAL A 480 -28.26 -8.88 10.77
CA VAL A 480 -28.30 -8.59 12.19
C VAL A 480 -28.38 -9.88 13.01
N LYS A 481 -27.51 -10.01 14.01
CA LYS A 481 -27.38 -11.21 14.86
C LYS A 481 -27.20 -10.85 16.34
N PRO A 482 -27.56 -11.75 17.28
CA PRO A 482 -27.66 -11.39 18.70
C PRO A 482 -26.31 -11.21 19.42
N HIS A 483 -25.32 -12.05 19.13
CA HIS A 483 -24.00 -11.98 19.76
C HIS A 483 -23.24 -10.70 19.36
N ARG A 484 -22.25 -10.31 20.17
CA ARG A 484 -21.55 -9.03 20.06
C ARG A 484 -20.44 -8.97 19.01
N THR A 485 -19.87 -10.10 18.59
CA THR A 485 -18.77 -10.12 17.60
C THR A 485 -19.27 -9.90 16.17
N PHE A 486 -18.40 -9.36 15.32
CA PHE A 486 -18.59 -9.41 13.88
C PHE A 486 -18.32 -10.82 13.37
N ARG A 487 -19.16 -11.32 12.46
CA ARG A 487 -19.06 -12.69 11.93
C ARG A 487 -19.07 -12.66 10.41
N PHE A 488 -18.18 -13.42 9.78
CA PHE A 488 -18.14 -13.56 8.33
C PHE A 488 -17.57 -14.94 7.96
N ASN A 489 -17.76 -15.33 6.71
CA ASN A 489 -17.33 -16.61 6.20
C ASN A 489 -15.79 -16.67 6.04
N GLU A 490 -15.20 -17.79 6.45
CA GLU A 490 -13.76 -18.02 6.51
C GLU A 490 -13.08 -18.02 5.13
N CYS A 491 -13.83 -18.25 4.05
CA CYS A 491 -13.32 -18.08 2.68
C CYS A 491 -12.78 -16.66 2.42
N VAL A 492 -13.28 -15.66 3.14
CA VAL A 492 -12.92 -14.24 2.97
C VAL A 492 -11.81 -13.81 3.94
N CYS A 493 -11.30 -14.70 4.78
CA CYS A 493 -10.19 -14.38 5.70
C CYS A 493 -8.89 -14.05 4.97
N THR A 494 -8.62 -14.69 3.83
CA THR A 494 -7.35 -14.52 3.11
C THR A 494 -7.11 -13.07 2.63
N PRO A 495 -8.07 -12.38 1.98
CA PRO A 495 -7.93 -10.96 1.65
C PRO A 495 -7.68 -10.04 2.84
N TYR A 496 -8.26 -10.34 4.01
CA TYR A 496 -8.01 -9.56 5.22
C TYR A 496 -6.71 -9.99 5.93
N ASN A 497 -6.15 -11.15 5.59
CA ASN A 497 -5.08 -11.80 6.35
C ASN A 497 -5.45 -11.93 7.85
N ALA A 498 -6.68 -12.37 8.12
CA ALA A 498 -7.25 -12.53 9.45
C ALA A 498 -7.29 -14.02 9.86
N ASP A 499 -7.11 -14.31 11.14
CA ASP A 499 -6.97 -15.66 11.70
C ASP A 499 -7.79 -15.94 12.97
N PHE A 500 -8.68 -15.02 13.37
CA PHE A 500 -9.62 -15.15 14.51
C PHE A 500 -8.96 -15.40 15.88
N ASP A 501 -7.79 -14.82 16.13
CA ASP A 501 -7.02 -14.95 17.38
C ASP A 501 -7.34 -13.89 18.46
N GLY A 502 -8.39 -13.10 18.24
CA GLY A 502 -8.70 -11.89 19.04
C GLY A 502 -8.62 -10.60 18.22
N ASP A 503 -8.28 -10.71 16.94
CA ASP A 503 -8.33 -9.62 15.96
C ASP A 503 -9.66 -8.83 15.97
N GLU A 504 -9.53 -7.52 15.73
CA GLU A 504 -10.66 -6.60 15.61
C GLU A 504 -10.69 -5.96 14.22
N MET A 505 -11.90 -5.80 13.68
CA MET A 505 -12.10 -5.14 12.39
C MET A 505 -13.06 -3.97 12.49
N ASN A 506 -12.90 -3.03 11.56
CA ASN A 506 -13.70 -1.81 11.49
C ASN A 506 -14.83 -1.99 10.48
N LEU A 507 -16.01 -1.50 10.83
CA LEU A 507 -17.20 -1.45 9.99
C LEU A 507 -17.62 0.00 9.78
N HIS A 508 -17.94 0.40 8.55
CA HIS A 508 -18.42 1.74 8.22
C HIS A 508 -19.72 1.62 7.42
N LEU A 509 -20.72 2.44 7.76
CA LEU A 509 -22.01 2.46 7.07
C LEU A 509 -22.10 3.67 6.13
N PRO A 510 -22.06 3.48 4.79
CA PRO A 510 -22.27 4.56 3.82
C PRO A 510 -23.61 5.25 4.04
N GLN A 511 -23.61 6.59 4.07
CA GLN A 511 -24.78 7.41 4.43
C GLN A 511 -25.57 7.93 3.21
N THR A 512 -25.11 7.68 1.99
CA THR A 512 -25.76 8.13 0.74
C THR A 512 -26.00 6.96 -0.20
N GLU A 513 -27.04 7.06 -1.03
CA GLU A 513 -27.36 6.01 -2.02
C GLU A 513 -26.28 5.86 -3.10
N GLU A 514 -25.67 6.97 -3.53
CA GLU A 514 -24.54 6.96 -4.47
C GLU A 514 -23.35 6.15 -3.90
N ALA A 515 -22.98 6.41 -2.65
CA ALA A 515 -21.89 5.69 -2.00
C ALA A 515 -22.23 4.21 -1.75
N LYS A 516 -23.50 3.87 -1.47
CA LYS A 516 -23.95 2.48 -1.37
C LYS A 516 -23.82 1.75 -2.70
N ALA A 517 -24.21 2.39 -3.80
CA ALA A 517 -24.10 1.81 -5.13
C ALA A 517 -22.64 1.56 -5.54
N GLU A 518 -21.75 2.56 -5.36
CA GLU A 518 -20.32 2.41 -5.63
C GLU A 518 -19.69 1.30 -4.78
N ALA A 519 -20.00 1.27 -3.47
CA ALA A 519 -19.51 0.24 -2.57
C ALA A 519 -19.97 -1.17 -3.01
N LEU A 520 -21.24 -1.35 -3.36
CA LEU A 520 -21.77 -2.65 -3.76
C LEU A 520 -21.19 -3.14 -5.09
N VAL A 521 -21.15 -2.26 -6.10
CA VAL A 521 -20.76 -2.64 -7.47
C VAL A 521 -19.24 -2.82 -7.59
N LEU A 522 -18.45 -1.86 -7.08
CA LEU A 522 -17.00 -1.85 -7.26
C LEU A 522 -16.26 -2.57 -6.12
N MET A 523 -16.73 -2.39 -4.88
CA MET A 523 -16.06 -2.91 -3.67
C MET A 523 -16.69 -4.20 -3.14
N GLY A 524 -17.77 -4.70 -3.76
CA GLY A 524 -18.45 -5.91 -3.33
C GLY A 524 -17.55 -7.15 -3.41
N THR A 525 -17.71 -8.06 -2.46
CA THR A 525 -16.89 -9.28 -2.36
C THR A 525 -16.94 -10.14 -3.64
N LYS A 526 -18.11 -10.24 -4.28
CA LYS A 526 -18.32 -11.00 -5.54
C LYS A 526 -17.57 -10.43 -6.75
N ALA A 527 -17.41 -9.11 -6.81
CA ALA A 527 -16.63 -8.45 -7.86
C ALA A 527 -15.12 -8.56 -7.60
N ASN A 528 -14.73 -8.84 -6.34
CA ASN A 528 -13.35 -8.84 -5.86
C ASN A 528 -12.84 -10.23 -5.46
N LEU A 529 -13.28 -11.29 -6.14
CA LEU A 529 -12.80 -12.65 -5.88
C LEU A 529 -11.32 -12.85 -6.26
N VAL A 530 -10.85 -12.08 -7.25
CA VAL A 530 -9.48 -12.15 -7.79
C VAL A 530 -8.65 -10.94 -7.37
N THR A 531 -7.34 -11.14 -7.21
CA THR A 531 -6.41 -10.04 -6.94
C THR A 531 -6.07 -9.27 -8.22
N PRO A 532 -5.93 -7.94 -8.16
CA PRO A 532 -5.50 -7.13 -9.31
C PRO A 532 -4.04 -7.37 -9.70
N ARG A 533 -3.23 -8.06 -8.88
CA ARG A 533 -1.80 -8.25 -9.11
C ARG A 533 -1.51 -9.23 -10.25
N ASN A 534 -2.14 -10.40 -10.22
CA ASN A 534 -1.87 -11.52 -11.14
C ASN A 534 -3.16 -12.21 -11.63
N GLY A 535 -4.34 -11.72 -11.24
CA GLY A 535 -5.63 -12.29 -11.63
C GLY A 535 -5.95 -13.64 -10.98
N GLU A 536 -5.24 -14.03 -9.92
CA GLU A 536 -5.53 -15.27 -9.18
C GLU A 536 -6.67 -15.09 -8.16
N PRO A 537 -7.45 -16.15 -7.86
CA PRO A 537 -8.46 -16.10 -6.82
C PRO A 537 -7.82 -16.00 -5.44
N LEU A 538 -8.23 -14.98 -4.68
CA LEU A 538 -7.85 -14.83 -3.26
C LEU A 538 -8.91 -15.40 -2.32
N ILE A 539 -10.19 -15.19 -2.65
CA ILE A 539 -11.32 -15.73 -1.89
C ILE A 539 -11.60 -17.13 -2.43
N ALA A 540 -11.32 -18.14 -1.61
CA ALA A 540 -11.36 -19.55 -1.99
C ALA A 540 -11.51 -20.43 -0.73
N ALA A 541 -11.50 -21.76 -0.90
CA ALA A 541 -11.55 -22.68 0.24
C ALA A 541 -10.27 -22.56 1.09
N ILE A 542 -10.44 -22.64 2.41
CA ILE A 542 -9.38 -22.56 3.41
C ILE A 542 -9.37 -23.82 4.29
N GLN A 543 -8.22 -24.10 4.93
CA GLN A 543 -8.00 -25.12 5.98
C GLN A 543 -9.00 -26.29 5.99
N ASP A 544 -10.00 -26.26 6.87
CA ASP A 544 -10.94 -27.37 7.09
C ASP A 544 -11.85 -27.65 5.90
N PHE A 545 -12.20 -26.64 5.11
CA PHE A 545 -12.97 -26.84 3.87
C PHE A 545 -12.15 -27.65 2.85
N LEU A 546 -10.84 -27.41 2.76
CA LEU A 546 -9.95 -28.20 1.90
C LEU A 546 -9.78 -29.62 2.42
N THR A 547 -9.55 -29.81 3.72
CA THR A 547 -9.41 -31.15 4.32
C THR A 547 -10.69 -31.97 4.16
N GLY A 548 -11.85 -31.36 4.45
CA GLY A 548 -13.15 -32.00 4.29
C GLY A 548 -13.45 -32.39 2.84
N ALA A 549 -13.17 -31.50 1.88
CA ALA A 549 -13.35 -31.78 0.46
C ALA A 549 -12.38 -32.86 -0.05
N TYR A 550 -11.12 -32.83 0.39
CA TYR A 550 -10.13 -33.84 0.03
C TYR A 550 -10.57 -35.23 0.51
N LEU A 551 -10.89 -35.37 1.80
CA LEU A 551 -11.36 -36.62 2.38
C LEU A 551 -12.64 -37.11 1.71
N LEU A 552 -13.58 -36.21 1.40
CA LEU A 552 -14.82 -36.55 0.71
C LEU A 552 -14.57 -37.08 -0.71
N THR A 553 -13.54 -36.62 -1.39
CA THR A 553 -13.30 -36.94 -2.82
C THR A 553 -12.31 -38.08 -3.03
N LEU A 554 -11.82 -38.72 -1.96
CA LEU A 554 -11.00 -39.93 -2.06
C LEU A 554 -11.79 -41.13 -2.62
N LYS A 555 -11.08 -42.07 -3.27
CA LYS A 555 -11.68 -43.25 -3.93
C LYS A 555 -12.35 -44.24 -2.98
N ASP A 556 -11.95 -44.26 -1.72
CA ASP A 556 -12.44 -45.16 -0.67
C ASP A 556 -13.76 -44.70 -0.03
N THR A 557 -14.24 -43.49 -0.37
CA THR A 557 -15.47 -42.96 0.20
C THR A 557 -16.72 -43.43 -0.55
N PHE A 558 -17.53 -44.22 0.14
CA PHE A 558 -18.83 -44.68 -0.33
C PHE A 558 -19.93 -44.33 0.66
N PHE A 559 -21.07 -43.87 0.16
CA PHE A 559 -22.25 -43.54 0.94
C PHE A 559 -23.44 -44.37 0.49
N ASP A 560 -24.23 -44.80 1.45
CA ASP A 560 -25.59 -45.27 1.19
C ASP A 560 -26.52 -44.09 0.89
N ARG A 561 -27.75 -44.40 0.48
CA ARG A 561 -28.73 -43.36 0.15
C ARG A 561 -29.01 -42.44 1.33
N ALA A 562 -29.11 -42.97 2.56
CA ALA A 562 -29.45 -42.19 3.74
C ALA A 562 -28.35 -41.16 4.06
N LYS A 563 -27.09 -41.59 4.11
CA LYS A 563 -25.97 -40.69 4.41
C LYS A 563 -25.74 -39.68 3.28
N ALA A 564 -25.85 -40.10 2.02
CA ALA A 564 -25.75 -39.19 0.89
C ALA A 564 -26.80 -38.08 0.97
N CYS A 565 -28.08 -38.43 1.17
CA CYS A 565 -29.16 -37.45 1.30
C CYS A 565 -28.93 -36.51 2.49
N GLN A 566 -28.47 -37.01 3.64
CA GLN A 566 -28.22 -36.19 4.82
C GLN A 566 -27.12 -35.14 4.58
N ILE A 567 -26.02 -35.53 3.92
CA ILE A 567 -24.92 -34.60 3.60
C ILE A 567 -25.41 -33.56 2.58
N ILE A 568 -26.13 -34.00 1.54
CA ILE A 568 -26.64 -33.13 0.49
C ILE A 568 -27.67 -32.14 1.06
N ALA A 569 -28.57 -32.57 1.94
CA ALA A 569 -29.58 -31.71 2.54
C ALA A 569 -29.00 -30.50 3.29
N SER A 570 -27.73 -30.57 3.72
CA SER A 570 -27.06 -29.44 4.36
C SER A 570 -27.02 -28.18 3.48
N ILE A 571 -26.98 -28.32 2.15
CA ILE A 571 -26.91 -27.18 1.23
C ILE A 571 -28.28 -26.53 0.98
N LEU A 572 -29.39 -27.17 1.38
CA LEU A 572 -30.76 -26.69 1.15
C LEU A 572 -31.18 -25.67 2.20
N VAL A 573 -30.50 -24.53 2.20
CA VAL A 573 -30.72 -23.42 3.13
C VAL A 573 -30.61 -22.08 2.42
N GLY A 574 -31.39 -21.10 2.87
CA GLY A 574 -31.41 -19.77 2.28
C GLY A 574 -32.06 -19.83 0.90
N LYS A 575 -31.32 -19.45 -0.16
CA LYS A 575 -31.89 -19.42 -1.50
C LYS A 575 -32.06 -20.80 -2.14
N ASP A 576 -31.25 -21.77 -1.72
CA ASP A 576 -31.29 -23.14 -2.25
C ASP A 576 -32.40 -23.97 -1.55
N GLU A 577 -33.19 -23.40 -0.64
CA GLU A 577 -34.33 -24.09 -0.01
C GLU A 577 -35.41 -24.50 -1.03
N LYS A 578 -35.57 -23.71 -2.11
CA LYS A 578 -36.61 -23.93 -3.12
C LYS A 578 -36.18 -24.85 -4.27
N ILE A 579 -34.90 -25.20 -4.36
CA ILE A 579 -34.41 -25.99 -5.49
C ILE A 579 -34.71 -27.47 -5.28
N LYS A 580 -35.10 -28.15 -6.36
CA LYS A 580 -35.22 -29.61 -6.37
C LYS A 580 -33.85 -30.22 -6.61
N VAL A 581 -33.30 -30.88 -5.59
CA VAL A 581 -32.02 -31.56 -5.73
C VAL A 581 -32.17 -32.82 -6.56
N ARG A 582 -31.29 -32.98 -7.54
CA ARG A 582 -31.17 -34.22 -8.31
C ARG A 582 -30.13 -35.13 -7.68
N LEU A 583 -30.59 -36.19 -7.01
CA LEU A 583 -29.68 -37.27 -6.63
C LEU A 583 -29.24 -38.03 -7.89
N PRO A 584 -27.94 -38.13 -8.19
CA PRO A 584 -27.47 -38.83 -9.38
C PRO A 584 -27.69 -40.34 -9.24
N PRO A 585 -27.65 -41.11 -10.35
CA PRO A 585 -27.60 -42.55 -10.28
C PRO A 585 -26.43 -43.04 -9.40
N PRO A 586 -26.62 -44.08 -8.58
CA PRO A 586 -25.56 -44.64 -7.75
C PRO A 586 -24.43 -45.20 -8.64
N ALA A 587 -23.18 -45.04 -8.19
CA ALA A 587 -22.02 -45.57 -8.90
C ALA A 587 -21.98 -47.11 -8.89
N ILE A 588 -22.45 -47.73 -7.80
CA ILE A 588 -22.54 -49.18 -7.65
C ILE A 588 -24.02 -49.55 -7.48
N LEU A 589 -24.52 -50.43 -8.35
CA LEU A 589 -25.92 -50.91 -8.30
C LEU A 589 -26.05 -52.27 -7.58
N LYS A 590 -25.16 -53.22 -7.89
CA LYS A 590 -25.05 -54.53 -7.24
C LYS A 590 -23.60 -54.72 -6.77
N PRO A 591 -23.33 -55.30 -5.58
CA PRO A 591 -24.26 -55.95 -4.65
C PRO A 591 -25.07 -54.99 -3.77
N VAL A 592 -24.56 -53.79 -3.49
CA VAL A 592 -25.20 -52.75 -2.67
C VAL A 592 -25.25 -51.43 -3.42
N THR A 593 -26.25 -50.60 -3.11
CA THR A 593 -26.44 -49.31 -3.76
C THR A 593 -25.58 -48.23 -3.08
N LEU A 594 -24.47 -47.86 -3.70
CA LEU A 594 -23.51 -46.91 -3.15
C LEU A 594 -23.21 -45.75 -4.10
N TRP A 595 -23.09 -44.56 -3.52
CA TRP A 595 -22.62 -43.35 -4.17
C TRP A 595 -21.18 -43.08 -3.77
N THR A 596 -20.35 -42.63 -4.71
CA THR A 596 -19.00 -42.17 -4.38
C THR A 596 -19.05 -40.76 -3.81
N GLY A 597 -18.07 -40.39 -3.00
CA GLY A 597 -18.01 -39.01 -2.49
C GLY A 597 -17.75 -37.95 -3.58
N LYS A 598 -17.16 -38.35 -4.72
CA LYS A 598 -17.05 -37.50 -5.92
C LYS A 598 -18.43 -37.11 -6.49
N GLN A 599 -19.40 -38.04 -6.49
CA GLN A 599 -20.78 -37.73 -6.91
C GLN A 599 -21.44 -36.73 -5.96
N VAL A 600 -21.26 -36.88 -4.64
CA VAL A 600 -21.77 -35.92 -3.65
C VAL A 600 -21.14 -34.54 -3.86
N PHE A 601 -19.83 -34.47 -4.13
CA PHE A 601 -19.15 -33.22 -4.43
C PHE A 601 -19.67 -32.52 -5.69
N SER A 602 -19.98 -33.27 -6.76
CA SER A 602 -20.48 -32.71 -8.03
C SER A 602 -21.78 -31.89 -7.86
N LEU A 603 -22.60 -32.23 -6.86
CA LEU A 603 -23.84 -31.50 -6.55
C LEU A 603 -23.60 -30.09 -6.00
N ILE A 604 -22.40 -29.78 -5.51
CA ILE A 604 -22.00 -28.40 -5.15
C ILE A 604 -21.99 -27.52 -6.42
N LEU A 605 -21.47 -28.07 -7.52
CA LEU A 605 -21.32 -27.38 -8.80
C LEU A 605 -22.65 -27.29 -9.54
N LYS A 606 -23.42 -28.39 -9.55
CA LYS A 606 -24.73 -28.45 -10.19
C LYS A 606 -25.75 -29.19 -9.29
N PRO A 607 -26.50 -28.48 -8.43
CA PRO A 607 -27.43 -29.12 -7.50
C PRO A 607 -28.80 -29.48 -8.13
N SER A 608 -29.23 -28.74 -9.15
CA SER A 608 -30.54 -28.92 -9.83
C SER A 608 -30.38 -29.02 -11.34
N ASP A 609 -31.41 -29.55 -12.02
CA ASP A 609 -31.42 -29.65 -13.48
C ASP A 609 -31.53 -28.29 -14.18
N ASP A 610 -32.23 -27.34 -13.55
CA ASP A 610 -32.39 -25.96 -14.03
C ASP A 610 -31.08 -25.15 -13.97
N CYS A 611 -30.10 -25.60 -13.18
CA CYS A 611 -28.81 -24.94 -13.09
C CYS A 611 -28.06 -25.05 -14.42
N PRO A 612 -27.69 -23.91 -15.06
CA PRO A 612 -27.07 -23.90 -16.38
C PRO A 612 -25.60 -24.34 -16.36
N VAL A 613 -24.98 -24.38 -15.17
CA VAL A 613 -23.54 -24.58 -14.98
C VAL A 613 -23.10 -25.95 -15.52
N LYS A 614 -22.19 -25.90 -16.51
CA LYS A 614 -21.47 -27.06 -17.06
C LYS A 614 -19.97 -26.78 -16.97
N ALA A 615 -19.42 -26.91 -15.77
CA ALA A 615 -18.00 -26.64 -15.53
C ALA A 615 -17.12 -27.75 -16.12
N ASN A 616 -16.03 -27.36 -16.77
CA ASN A 616 -15.04 -28.28 -17.33
C ASN A 616 -13.63 -27.83 -16.91
N LEU A 617 -12.88 -28.75 -16.30
CA LEU A 617 -11.51 -28.50 -15.85
C LEU A 617 -10.71 -29.79 -15.93
N ARG A 618 -9.49 -29.70 -16.47
CA ARG A 618 -8.54 -30.80 -16.51
C ARG A 618 -7.19 -30.30 -16.02
N THR A 619 -6.74 -30.78 -14.86
CA THR A 619 -5.51 -30.27 -14.25
C THR A 619 -4.82 -31.30 -13.37
N LYS A 620 -3.53 -31.08 -13.13
CA LYS A 620 -2.73 -31.88 -12.20
C LYS A 620 -3.04 -31.45 -10.77
N GLY A 621 -3.23 -32.42 -9.89
CA GLY A 621 -3.21 -32.20 -8.44
C GLY A 621 -1.77 -32.11 -7.91
N LYS A 622 -1.62 -31.72 -6.65
CA LYS A 622 -0.34 -31.44 -5.99
C LYS A 622 0.62 -32.65 -5.93
N GLN A 623 0.07 -33.86 -5.80
CA GLN A 623 0.84 -35.11 -5.65
C GLN A 623 0.91 -35.94 -6.95
N TYR A 624 0.74 -35.29 -8.10
CA TYR A 624 0.78 -35.96 -9.39
C TYR A 624 2.18 -36.56 -9.66
N CYS A 625 2.22 -37.85 -10.02
CA CYS A 625 3.48 -38.58 -10.20
C CYS A 625 4.21 -38.30 -11.52
N GLY A 626 3.69 -37.39 -12.35
CA GLY A 626 4.29 -37.01 -13.64
C GLY A 626 3.87 -37.90 -14.81
N LYS A 627 3.44 -39.14 -14.55
CA LYS A 627 3.10 -40.16 -15.55
C LYS A 627 1.66 -40.67 -15.36
N GLY A 628 1.06 -41.20 -16.42
CA GLY A 628 -0.26 -41.84 -16.38
C GLY A 628 -1.47 -40.91 -16.60
N GLU A 629 -1.29 -39.59 -16.58
CA GLU A 629 -2.38 -38.61 -16.75
C GLU A 629 -3.54 -38.91 -15.77
N ASP A 630 -4.72 -39.27 -16.28
CA ASP A 630 -5.89 -39.64 -15.45
C ASP A 630 -5.69 -40.95 -14.66
N LEU A 631 -4.79 -41.85 -15.10
CA LEU A 631 -4.54 -43.17 -14.51
C LEU A 631 -3.42 -43.18 -13.46
N CYS A 632 -3.08 -42.02 -12.90
CA CYS A 632 -2.04 -41.93 -11.88
C CYS A 632 -2.41 -42.71 -10.60
N TYR A 633 -1.41 -43.37 -9.99
CA TYR A 633 -1.63 -44.23 -8.83
C TYR A 633 -2.14 -43.48 -7.59
N ASN A 634 -1.81 -42.19 -7.47
CA ASN A 634 -2.22 -41.31 -6.37
C ASN A 634 -3.63 -40.71 -6.52
N ASP A 635 -4.34 -40.96 -7.63
CA ASP A 635 -5.60 -40.25 -7.96
C ASP A 635 -5.46 -38.72 -7.84
N SER A 636 -4.42 -38.17 -8.45
CA SER A 636 -4.03 -36.76 -8.34
C SER A 636 -4.01 -36.08 -9.71
N TYR A 637 -4.93 -36.45 -10.59
CA TYR A 637 -5.22 -35.74 -11.83
C TYR A 637 -6.72 -35.53 -11.90
N VAL A 638 -7.11 -34.26 -11.83
CA VAL A 638 -8.49 -33.82 -11.64
C VAL A 638 -9.10 -33.59 -13.01
N THR A 639 -10.17 -34.33 -13.29
CA THR A 639 -10.98 -34.18 -14.49
C THR A 639 -12.43 -33.94 -14.08
N ILE A 640 -12.89 -32.73 -14.31
CA ILE A 640 -14.28 -32.32 -14.15
C ILE A 640 -14.85 -32.13 -15.54
N GLN A 641 -15.93 -32.85 -15.85
CA GLN A 641 -16.61 -32.78 -17.13
C GLN A 641 -18.11 -32.56 -16.90
N ASN A 642 -18.67 -31.50 -17.49
CA ASN A 642 -20.07 -31.12 -17.33
C ASN A 642 -20.53 -31.04 -15.86
N SER A 643 -19.69 -30.45 -15.00
CA SER A 643 -19.90 -30.31 -13.56
C SER A 643 -19.84 -31.62 -12.76
N GLU A 644 -19.43 -32.74 -13.36
CA GLU A 644 -19.23 -34.03 -12.69
C GLU A 644 -17.72 -34.30 -12.47
N LEU A 645 -17.35 -34.69 -11.25
CA LEU A 645 -15.96 -35.02 -10.91
C LEU A 645 -15.66 -36.48 -11.24
N MET A 646 -14.92 -36.70 -12.32
CA MET A 646 -14.66 -38.04 -12.88
C MET A 646 -13.45 -38.72 -12.20
N SER A 647 -12.36 -37.99 -12.02
CA SER A 647 -11.11 -38.49 -11.42
C SER A 647 -10.45 -37.39 -10.59
N GLY A 648 -9.56 -37.79 -9.68
CA GLY A 648 -8.79 -36.87 -8.86
C GLY A 648 -9.47 -36.49 -7.54
N SER A 649 -8.68 -36.31 -6.48
CA SER A 649 -9.14 -35.64 -5.26
C SER A 649 -9.00 -34.12 -5.36
N MET A 650 -9.89 -33.41 -4.66
CA MET A 650 -9.86 -31.95 -4.63
C MET A 650 -8.87 -31.47 -3.56
N ASP A 651 -7.92 -30.64 -3.97
CA ASP A 651 -6.79 -30.16 -3.18
C ASP A 651 -6.69 -28.63 -3.22
N LYS A 652 -5.68 -28.05 -2.56
CA LYS A 652 -5.46 -26.59 -2.57
C LYS A 652 -5.27 -26.04 -3.99
N GLY A 653 -4.67 -26.80 -4.90
CA GLY A 653 -4.46 -26.36 -6.29
C GLY A 653 -5.75 -26.16 -7.07
N THR A 654 -6.81 -26.89 -6.70
CA THR A 654 -8.10 -26.92 -7.40
C THR A 654 -9.24 -26.21 -6.68
N LEU A 655 -9.19 -26.09 -5.34
CA LEU A 655 -10.18 -25.37 -4.53
C LEU A 655 -9.65 -24.16 -3.77
N GLY A 656 -8.34 -24.09 -3.52
CA GLY A 656 -7.71 -23.07 -2.69
C GLY A 656 -7.22 -21.83 -3.44
N SER A 657 -6.72 -20.86 -2.69
CA SER A 657 -6.17 -19.62 -3.23
C SER A 657 -4.77 -19.80 -3.83
N GLY A 658 -4.43 -18.97 -4.83
CA GLY A 658 -3.10 -18.89 -5.43
C GLY A 658 -2.86 -19.75 -6.69
N SER A 659 -3.92 -20.28 -7.31
CA SER A 659 -3.84 -20.97 -8.59
C SER A 659 -5.03 -20.59 -9.48
N LYS A 660 -4.78 -20.40 -10.78
CA LYS A 660 -5.82 -20.14 -11.79
C LYS A 660 -6.60 -21.39 -12.16
N ASN A 661 -6.01 -22.58 -12.01
CA ASN A 661 -6.65 -23.88 -12.28
C ASN A 661 -7.58 -24.31 -11.14
N ASN A 662 -8.38 -23.37 -10.63
CA ASN A 662 -9.32 -23.54 -9.54
C ASN A 662 -10.74 -23.62 -10.10
N ILE A 663 -11.56 -24.55 -9.60
CA ILE A 663 -12.93 -24.73 -10.08
C ILE A 663 -13.80 -23.47 -9.87
N PHE A 664 -13.64 -22.75 -8.77
CA PHE A 664 -14.34 -21.47 -8.53
C PHE A 664 -13.90 -20.39 -9.50
N TYR A 665 -12.63 -20.40 -9.93
CA TYR A 665 -12.13 -19.50 -10.95
C TYR A 665 -12.75 -19.81 -12.33
N ILE A 666 -12.89 -21.10 -12.66
CA ILE A 666 -13.60 -21.52 -13.88
C ILE A 666 -15.06 -21.06 -13.86
N LEU A 667 -15.76 -21.27 -12.73
CA LEU A 667 -17.13 -20.78 -12.56
C LEU A 667 -17.23 -19.26 -12.75
N LEU A 668 -16.31 -18.51 -12.15
CA LEU A 668 -16.25 -17.06 -12.25
C LEU A 668 -16.07 -16.60 -13.72
N ARG A 669 -15.16 -17.22 -14.46
CA ARG A 669 -14.79 -16.79 -15.82
C ARG A 669 -15.76 -17.22 -16.91
N ASP A 670 -16.44 -18.34 -16.70
CA ASP A 670 -17.29 -18.95 -17.73
C ASP A 670 -18.79 -18.75 -17.44
N TRP A 671 -19.20 -18.69 -16.17
CA TRP A 671 -20.62 -18.66 -15.74
C TRP A 671 -20.99 -17.43 -14.90
N GLY A 672 -20.00 -16.71 -14.38
CA GLY A 672 -20.18 -15.44 -13.69
C GLY A 672 -19.96 -15.49 -12.17
N GLN A 673 -20.01 -14.31 -11.55
CA GLN A 673 -19.62 -14.11 -10.15
C GLN A 673 -20.58 -14.75 -9.14
N VAL A 674 -21.88 -14.79 -9.46
CA VAL A 674 -22.92 -15.29 -8.54
C VAL A 674 -22.77 -16.80 -8.35
N GLU A 675 -22.62 -17.55 -9.44
CA GLU A 675 -22.47 -19.02 -9.39
C GLU A 675 -21.21 -19.44 -8.64
N ALA A 676 -20.10 -18.71 -8.81
CA ALA A 676 -18.87 -18.95 -8.05
C ALA A 676 -19.09 -18.72 -6.54
N ALA A 677 -19.77 -17.63 -6.17
CA ALA A 677 -20.09 -17.33 -4.77
C ALA A 677 -21.01 -18.38 -4.14
N ASP A 678 -21.95 -18.90 -4.90
CA ASP A 678 -22.87 -19.94 -4.44
C ASP A 678 -22.18 -21.26 -4.21
N ALA A 679 -21.38 -21.73 -5.18
CA ALA A 679 -20.60 -22.94 -5.04
C ALA A 679 -19.67 -22.88 -3.82
N MET A 680 -19.05 -21.73 -3.55
CA MET A 680 -18.26 -21.51 -2.33
C MET A 680 -19.11 -21.62 -1.06
N SER A 681 -20.29 -20.99 -1.02
CA SER A 681 -21.19 -21.07 0.14
C SER A 681 -21.72 -22.49 0.40
N ARG A 682 -21.98 -23.26 -0.66
CA ARG A 682 -22.39 -24.67 -0.57
C ARG A 682 -21.25 -25.54 -0.04
N LEU A 683 -20.02 -25.32 -0.51
CA LEU A 683 -18.85 -26.01 0.02
C LEU A 683 -18.62 -25.71 1.51
N ALA A 684 -18.70 -24.44 1.90
CA ALA A 684 -18.55 -24.00 3.29
C ALA A 684 -19.60 -24.61 4.22
N ARG A 685 -20.76 -25.04 3.68
CA ARG A 685 -21.80 -25.75 4.42
C ARG A 685 -21.60 -27.26 4.46
N LEU A 686 -21.28 -27.86 3.32
CA LEU A 686 -21.20 -29.31 3.16
C LEU A 686 -19.96 -29.89 3.84
N ALA A 687 -18.80 -29.26 3.65
CA ALA A 687 -17.53 -29.77 4.16
C ALA A 687 -17.52 -29.90 5.70
N PRO A 688 -17.99 -28.92 6.50
CA PRO A 688 -18.08 -29.07 7.95
C PRO A 688 -19.03 -30.19 8.40
N VAL A 689 -20.18 -30.36 7.75
CA VAL A 689 -21.11 -31.46 8.07
C VAL A 689 -20.43 -32.81 7.83
N TYR A 690 -19.76 -32.99 6.70
CA TYR A 690 -19.03 -34.22 6.44
C TYR A 690 -17.88 -34.44 7.43
N LEU A 691 -17.03 -33.42 7.63
CA LEU A 691 -15.81 -33.53 8.44
C LEU A 691 -16.11 -33.78 9.92
N SER A 692 -17.08 -33.06 10.50
CA SER A 692 -17.48 -33.22 11.90
C SER A 692 -18.12 -34.59 12.17
N ASN A 693 -18.92 -35.10 11.25
CA ASN A 693 -19.55 -36.42 11.40
C ASN A 693 -18.63 -37.59 11.05
N ARG A 694 -17.56 -37.37 10.27
CA ARG A 694 -16.52 -38.38 10.00
C ARG A 694 -15.53 -38.49 11.17
N GLY A 695 -15.18 -37.35 11.77
CA GLY A 695 -14.07 -37.24 12.71
C GLY A 695 -12.73 -37.07 11.99
N PHE A 696 -11.98 -36.05 12.40
CA PHE A 696 -10.61 -35.81 11.99
C PHE A 696 -9.85 -35.21 13.17
N SER A 697 -8.81 -35.89 13.64
CA SER A 697 -8.06 -35.52 14.83
C SER A 697 -6.58 -35.80 14.61
N ILE A 698 -5.73 -34.98 15.22
CA ILE A 698 -4.30 -35.22 15.31
C ILE A 698 -3.98 -35.69 16.73
N GLY A 699 -3.18 -36.75 16.85
CA GLY A 699 -2.72 -37.29 18.12
C GLY A 699 -1.19 -37.33 18.21
N ILE A 700 -0.68 -37.74 19.38
CA ILE A 700 0.77 -37.93 19.56
C ILE A 700 1.31 -39.09 18.70
N GLY A 701 0.50 -40.12 18.45
CA GLY A 701 0.88 -41.27 17.61
C GLY A 701 1.13 -40.91 16.15
N ASP A 702 0.52 -39.84 15.65
CA ASP A 702 0.71 -39.35 14.28
C ASP A 702 2.11 -38.76 14.04
N VAL A 703 2.80 -38.38 15.12
CA VAL A 703 4.13 -37.78 15.12
C VAL A 703 5.19 -38.65 15.79
N THR A 704 4.83 -39.86 16.24
CA THR A 704 5.79 -40.82 16.81
C THR A 704 6.61 -41.45 15.68
N PRO A 705 7.95 -41.42 15.75
CA PRO A 705 8.80 -42.07 14.76
C PRO A 705 8.71 -43.59 14.87
N GLY A 706 8.54 -44.27 13.73
CA GLY A 706 8.62 -45.72 13.66
C GLY A 706 10.06 -46.25 13.81
N GLN A 707 10.18 -47.56 14.05
CA GLN A 707 11.49 -48.19 14.27
C GLN A 707 12.36 -48.18 13.00
N GLY A 708 11.74 -48.20 11.82
CA GLY A 708 12.47 -48.11 10.55
C GLY A 708 13.17 -46.76 10.44
N LEU A 709 12.46 -45.66 10.71
CA LEU A 709 12.99 -44.32 10.73
C LEU A 709 14.09 -44.12 11.78
N LEU A 710 13.95 -44.66 13.00
CA LEU A 710 14.98 -44.50 14.04
C LEU A 710 16.32 -45.11 13.64
N LYS A 711 16.30 -46.32 13.04
CA LYS A 711 17.50 -46.97 12.51
C LYS A 711 18.12 -46.17 11.36
N ALA A 712 17.30 -45.78 10.38
CA ALA A 712 17.77 -45.00 9.24
C ALA A 712 18.34 -43.63 9.68
N LYS A 713 17.70 -42.96 10.63
CA LYS A 713 18.15 -41.69 11.21
C LYS A 713 19.52 -41.84 11.86
N TYR A 714 19.72 -42.90 12.64
CA TYR A 714 20.99 -43.15 13.33
C TYR A 714 22.14 -43.39 12.34
N GLU A 715 21.91 -44.20 11.30
CA GLU A 715 22.88 -44.46 10.24
C GLU A 715 23.24 -43.18 9.47
N LEU A 716 22.22 -42.39 9.10
CA LEU A 716 22.41 -41.11 8.39
C LEU A 716 23.19 -40.08 9.22
N LEU A 717 22.88 -39.95 10.51
CA LEU A 717 23.60 -39.03 11.40
C LEU A 717 25.06 -39.42 11.55
N ASN A 718 25.34 -40.70 11.81
CA ASN A 718 26.72 -41.18 11.96
C ASN A 718 27.53 -41.01 10.67
N ALA A 719 26.95 -41.33 9.52
CA ALA A 719 27.61 -41.13 8.24
C ALA A 719 27.86 -39.63 7.94
N GLY A 720 26.87 -38.78 8.19
CA GLY A 720 27.00 -37.34 7.96
C GLY A 720 27.98 -36.65 8.91
N TYR A 721 27.99 -37.01 10.19
CA TYR A 721 28.93 -36.46 11.16
C TYR A 721 30.37 -36.89 10.89
N LYS A 722 30.61 -38.16 10.57
CA LYS A 722 31.96 -38.63 10.19
C LYS A 722 32.54 -37.85 9.02
N LYS A 723 31.74 -37.60 7.97
CA LYS A 723 32.17 -36.76 6.84
C LYS A 723 32.46 -35.31 7.25
N CYS A 724 31.65 -34.74 8.14
CA CYS A 724 31.90 -33.39 8.65
C CYS A 724 33.22 -33.35 9.43
N ASP A 725 33.49 -34.36 10.25
CA ASP A 725 34.72 -34.48 11.03
C ASP A 725 35.95 -34.65 10.10
N GLU A 726 35.85 -35.46 9.04
CA GLU A 726 36.88 -35.59 8.00
C GLU A 726 37.18 -34.24 7.31
N TYR A 727 36.16 -33.42 7.01
CA TYR A 727 36.38 -32.09 6.45
C TYR A 727 37.02 -31.12 7.44
N ILE A 728 36.67 -31.21 8.73
CA ILE A 728 37.28 -30.41 9.79
C ILE A 728 38.75 -30.80 9.96
N GLU A 729 39.07 -32.10 9.96
CA GLU A 729 40.44 -32.60 10.01
C GLU A 729 41.24 -32.16 8.78
N ALA A 730 40.66 -32.24 7.58
CA ALA A 730 41.27 -31.76 6.35
C ALA A 730 41.55 -30.25 6.39
N LEU A 731 40.69 -29.43 7.02
CA LEU A 731 40.94 -28.01 7.20
C LEU A 731 42.10 -27.78 8.19
N ASN A 732 42.07 -28.45 9.34
CA ASN A 732 43.10 -28.29 10.38
C ASN A 732 44.48 -28.73 9.91
N THR A 733 44.55 -29.75 9.04
CA THR A 733 45.80 -30.23 8.42
C THR A 733 46.16 -29.48 7.13
N GLY A 734 45.34 -28.52 6.70
CA GLY A 734 45.57 -27.70 5.50
C GLY A 734 45.36 -28.42 4.16
N LYS A 735 44.78 -29.63 4.16
CA LYS A 735 44.54 -30.48 2.97
C LYS A 735 43.19 -30.24 2.29
N LEU A 736 42.33 -29.38 2.84
CA LEU A 736 40.98 -29.14 2.29
C LEU A 736 41.03 -28.48 0.92
N GLN A 737 40.40 -29.11 -0.09
CA GLN A 737 40.26 -28.56 -1.43
C GLN A 737 39.31 -27.35 -1.40
N GLN A 738 39.83 -26.17 -1.72
CA GLN A 738 39.07 -24.92 -1.71
C GLN A 738 38.13 -24.82 -2.93
N GLN A 739 36.91 -24.35 -2.70
CA GLN A 739 35.98 -24.03 -3.78
C GLN A 739 36.33 -22.67 -4.40
N PRO A 740 36.11 -22.49 -5.71
CA PRO A 740 36.46 -21.25 -6.39
C PRO A 740 35.66 -20.06 -5.84
N GLY A 741 36.37 -19.00 -5.45
CA GLY A 741 35.77 -17.77 -4.93
C GLY A 741 35.49 -17.77 -3.43
N CYS A 742 35.84 -18.84 -2.71
CA CYS A 742 35.67 -18.95 -1.26
C CYS A 742 37.03 -19.11 -0.57
N THR A 743 37.13 -18.68 0.68
CA THR A 743 38.23 -19.07 1.56
C THR A 743 38.12 -20.55 1.96
N ALA A 744 39.18 -21.11 2.56
CA ALA A 744 39.15 -22.48 3.08
C ALA A 744 38.04 -22.68 4.13
N GLU A 745 37.82 -21.69 4.99
CA GLU A 745 36.79 -21.74 6.02
C GLU A 745 35.37 -21.64 5.44
N GLU A 746 35.13 -20.75 4.49
CA GLU A 746 33.84 -20.64 3.80
C GLU A 746 33.53 -21.91 2.98
N THR A 747 34.56 -22.50 2.37
CA THR A 747 34.43 -23.79 1.69
C THR A 747 33.99 -24.87 2.66
N LEU A 748 34.59 -24.93 3.86
CA LEU A 748 34.17 -25.88 4.90
C LEU A 748 32.70 -25.66 5.30
N GLU A 749 32.29 -24.41 5.53
CA GLU A 749 30.90 -24.11 5.90
C GLU A 749 29.91 -24.57 4.82
N ALA A 750 30.22 -24.36 3.54
CA ALA A 750 29.39 -24.82 2.42
C ALA A 750 29.28 -26.35 2.36
N LEU A 751 30.39 -27.06 2.56
CA LEU A 751 30.42 -28.52 2.57
C LEU A 751 29.65 -29.09 3.77
N ILE A 752 29.83 -28.55 4.97
CA ILE A 752 29.09 -28.96 6.17
C ILE A 752 27.60 -28.73 5.96
N LEU A 753 27.19 -27.52 5.55
CA LEU A 753 25.77 -27.21 5.30
C LEU A 753 25.13 -28.16 4.28
N LYS A 754 25.87 -28.54 3.24
CA LYS A 754 25.41 -29.51 2.24
C LYS A 754 25.13 -30.87 2.89
N GLU A 755 26.07 -31.44 3.63
CA GLU A 755 25.87 -32.74 4.29
C GLU A 755 24.72 -32.68 5.31
N LEU A 756 24.62 -31.59 6.09
CA LEU A 756 23.54 -31.42 7.07
C LEU A 756 22.15 -31.28 6.43
N SER A 757 22.05 -30.63 5.26
CA SER A 757 20.79 -30.59 4.50
C SER A 757 20.41 -31.97 3.98
N VAL A 758 21.39 -32.72 3.48
CA VAL A 758 21.21 -34.10 2.97
C VAL A 758 20.67 -35.02 4.06
N ILE A 759 21.15 -34.90 5.30
CA ILE A 759 20.63 -35.68 6.45
C ILE A 759 19.15 -35.40 6.65
N ARG A 760 18.75 -34.13 6.71
CA ARG A 760 17.35 -33.73 6.93
C ARG A 760 16.45 -34.27 5.81
N ASP A 761 16.85 -34.10 4.56
CA ASP A 761 16.02 -34.44 3.40
C ASP A 761 15.85 -35.97 3.25
N HIS A 762 16.91 -36.75 3.51
CA HIS A 762 16.81 -38.22 3.53
C HIS A 762 16.03 -38.74 4.72
N ALA A 763 16.26 -38.21 5.93
CA ALA A 763 15.50 -38.60 7.11
C ALA A 763 14.01 -38.25 6.96
N GLY A 764 13.70 -37.08 6.38
CA GLY A 764 12.33 -36.68 6.04
C GLY A 764 11.69 -37.61 5.00
N SER A 765 12.42 -37.99 3.96
CA SER A 765 11.93 -38.92 2.92
C SER A 765 11.75 -40.35 3.44
N ALA A 766 12.58 -40.80 4.39
CA ALA A 766 12.38 -42.06 5.10
C ALA A 766 11.12 -42.02 5.95
N CYS A 767 10.92 -40.94 6.71
CA CYS A 767 9.73 -40.72 7.53
C CYS A 767 8.44 -40.80 6.69
N LEU A 768 8.36 -40.03 5.59
CA LEU A 768 7.14 -39.98 4.77
C LEU A 768 6.75 -41.32 4.12
N ARG A 769 7.71 -42.24 3.94
CA ARG A 769 7.44 -43.58 3.39
C ARG A 769 6.87 -44.55 4.43
N GLU A 770 7.15 -44.32 5.71
CA GLU A 770 6.72 -45.19 6.81
C GLU A 770 5.35 -44.78 7.38
N LEU A 771 4.95 -43.51 7.22
CA LEU A 771 3.68 -43.01 7.73
C LEU A 771 2.46 -43.63 7.01
N ASP A 772 1.43 -43.95 7.79
CA ASP A 772 0.15 -44.41 7.25
C ASP A 772 -0.54 -43.31 6.42
N LYS A 773 -1.30 -43.71 5.41
CA LYS A 773 -2.08 -42.83 4.53
C LYS A 773 -3.17 -42.08 5.28
N SER A 774 -3.71 -42.66 6.35
CA SER A 774 -4.72 -42.01 7.20
C SER A 774 -4.11 -41.02 8.20
N ASN A 775 -2.78 -40.88 8.24
CA ASN A 775 -2.11 -39.99 9.18
C ASN A 775 -2.53 -38.53 8.96
N SER A 776 -3.00 -37.86 10.01
CA SER A 776 -3.63 -36.53 9.91
C SER A 776 -2.69 -35.43 9.40
N PRO A 777 -1.44 -35.27 9.91
CA PRO A 777 -0.48 -34.32 9.35
C PRO A 777 -0.15 -34.59 7.88
N LEU A 778 -0.06 -35.86 7.49
CA LEU A 778 0.21 -36.25 6.11
C LEU A 778 -0.94 -35.79 5.21
N ILE A 779 -2.19 -36.08 5.57
CA ILE A 779 -3.38 -35.63 4.82
C ILE A 779 -3.38 -34.11 4.66
N MET A 780 -3.12 -33.35 5.73
CA MET A 780 -3.09 -31.89 5.68
C MET A 780 -1.99 -31.36 4.74
N ALA A 781 -0.82 -31.99 4.72
CA ALA A 781 0.26 -31.65 3.79
C ALA A 781 -0.07 -32.01 2.34
N LEU A 782 -0.71 -33.18 2.11
CA LEU A 782 -1.13 -33.66 0.78
C LEU A 782 -2.20 -32.75 0.18
N CYS A 783 -3.29 -32.47 0.90
CA CYS A 783 -4.33 -31.58 0.42
C CYS A 783 -3.87 -30.11 0.41
N GLY A 784 -2.88 -29.77 1.24
CA GLY A 784 -2.32 -28.42 1.34
C GLY A 784 -3.15 -27.47 2.21
N SER A 785 -3.99 -27.98 3.10
CA SER A 785 -4.80 -27.17 4.01
C SER A 785 -3.93 -26.37 4.98
N LYS A 786 -3.03 -27.06 5.69
CA LYS A 786 -2.04 -26.43 6.58
C LYS A 786 -0.83 -27.36 6.74
N GLY A 787 0.36 -26.75 6.81
CA GLY A 787 1.61 -27.49 6.95
C GLY A 787 2.22 -27.95 5.63
N SER A 788 3.44 -28.48 5.74
CA SER A 788 4.27 -28.96 4.64
C SER A 788 4.95 -30.27 5.02
N PHE A 789 5.51 -30.97 4.04
CA PHE A 789 6.34 -32.16 4.29
C PHE A 789 7.54 -31.85 5.19
N ILE A 790 8.08 -30.62 5.11
CA ILE A 790 9.17 -30.17 5.97
C ILE A 790 8.71 -30.14 7.43
N ASN A 791 7.52 -29.59 7.70
CA ASN A 791 7.00 -29.50 9.07
C ASN A 791 6.84 -30.90 9.68
N ILE A 792 6.30 -31.86 8.91
CA ILE A 792 6.18 -33.26 9.35
C ILE A 792 7.56 -33.85 9.65
N SER A 793 8.52 -33.67 8.73
CA SER A 793 9.87 -34.18 8.92
C SER A 793 10.57 -33.59 10.16
N GLN A 794 10.31 -32.32 10.49
CA GLN A 794 10.90 -31.67 11.66
C GLN A 794 10.29 -32.15 12.97
N MET A 795 8.97 -32.40 12.99
CA MET A 795 8.28 -32.91 14.17
C MET A 795 8.66 -34.36 14.47
N ILE A 796 8.85 -35.19 13.44
CA ILE A 796 9.03 -36.64 13.57
C ILE A 796 10.50 -37.04 13.47
N ALA A 797 11.20 -36.64 12.41
CA ALA A 797 12.52 -37.14 12.07
C ALA A 797 13.65 -36.29 12.66
N CYS A 798 13.84 -35.06 12.19
CA CYS A 798 14.97 -34.20 12.55
C CYS A 798 14.64 -32.74 12.25
N VAL A 799 14.84 -31.83 13.21
CA VAL A 799 14.60 -30.38 13.01
C VAL A 799 15.60 -29.80 12.00
N GLY A 800 16.87 -30.21 12.08
CA GLY A 800 17.94 -29.83 11.15
C GLY A 800 18.70 -28.57 11.55
N GLN A 801 19.50 -28.05 10.62
CA GLN A 801 20.37 -26.89 10.86
C GLN A 801 19.56 -25.61 11.13
N GLN A 802 19.88 -24.94 12.25
CA GLN A 802 19.38 -23.60 12.53
C GLN A 802 20.30 -22.58 11.86
N ALA A 803 19.76 -21.89 10.86
CA ALA A 803 20.48 -20.84 10.16
C ALA A 803 20.08 -19.48 10.72
N ILE A 804 21.07 -18.63 11.00
CA ILE A 804 20.88 -17.24 11.43
C ILE A 804 21.55 -16.36 10.40
N SER A 805 20.81 -15.41 9.83
CA SER A 805 21.35 -14.54 8.77
C SER A 805 22.03 -15.30 7.63
N GLY A 806 21.46 -16.45 7.22
CA GLY A 806 21.96 -17.27 6.10
C GLY A 806 23.24 -18.08 6.37
N SER A 807 23.76 -18.06 7.59
CA SER A 807 24.91 -18.86 8.01
C SER A 807 24.56 -19.74 9.21
N ARG A 808 25.49 -20.63 9.60
CA ARG A 808 25.42 -21.37 10.87
C ARG A 808 25.55 -20.40 12.05
N VAL A 809 25.27 -20.88 13.26
CA VAL A 809 25.24 -20.00 14.45
C VAL A 809 26.62 -19.36 14.64
N PRO A 810 26.70 -18.02 14.74
CA PRO A 810 27.97 -17.32 14.94
C PRO A 810 28.52 -17.58 16.35
N ASP A 811 29.79 -17.24 16.55
CA ASP A 811 30.42 -17.35 17.85
C ASP A 811 30.00 -16.18 18.74
N GLY A 812 29.22 -16.48 19.79
CA GLY A 812 28.78 -15.51 20.79
C GLY A 812 29.79 -15.28 21.91
N PHE A 813 30.77 -16.17 22.04
CA PHE A 813 31.90 -16.10 22.96
C PHE A 813 33.21 -16.14 22.17
N GLU A 814 34.35 -15.96 22.87
CA GLU A 814 35.68 -16.05 22.27
C GLU A 814 35.88 -17.40 21.53
N ASN A 815 35.84 -17.32 20.19
CA ASN A 815 36.03 -18.43 19.23
C ASN A 815 35.12 -19.64 19.47
N ARG A 816 33.91 -19.46 20.04
CA ARG A 816 32.91 -20.52 20.21
C ARG A 816 31.50 -19.98 20.35
N SER A 817 30.51 -20.81 20.04
CA SER A 817 29.10 -20.42 20.13
C SER A 817 28.57 -20.38 21.57
N LEU A 818 28.88 -21.41 22.38
CA LEU A 818 28.49 -21.50 23.79
C LEU A 818 29.65 -22.04 24.66
N PRO A 819 29.67 -21.77 25.98
CA PRO A 819 30.72 -22.26 26.88
C PRO A 819 30.79 -23.78 27.03
N HIS A 820 29.71 -24.48 26.66
CA HIS A 820 29.60 -25.95 26.69
C HIS A 820 30.40 -26.65 25.58
N PHE A 821 30.90 -25.90 24.60
CA PHE A 821 31.70 -26.42 23.49
C PHE A 821 33.15 -25.90 23.59
N GLU A 822 34.06 -26.68 23.01
CA GLU A 822 35.47 -26.32 22.93
C GLU A 822 35.70 -25.10 22.04
N LYS A 823 36.79 -24.36 22.31
CA LYS A 823 37.20 -23.23 21.48
C LYS A 823 37.56 -23.71 20.07
N HIS A 824 37.20 -22.93 19.06
CA HIS A 824 37.37 -23.19 17.62
C HIS A 824 36.63 -24.44 17.09
N SER A 825 35.72 -25.02 17.87
CA SER A 825 34.97 -26.20 17.42
C SER A 825 33.98 -25.83 16.30
N LYS A 826 34.15 -26.46 15.13
CA LYS A 826 33.27 -26.29 13.95
C LYS A 826 32.28 -27.44 13.75
N LEU A 827 32.16 -28.31 14.76
CA LEU A 827 31.26 -29.48 14.75
C LEU A 827 29.80 -29.07 14.49
N PRO A 828 28.99 -29.93 13.84
CA PRO A 828 27.57 -29.64 13.58
C PRO A 828 26.80 -29.17 14.81
N ALA A 829 26.86 -29.93 15.92
CA ALA A 829 26.14 -29.61 17.15
C ALA A 829 26.60 -28.30 17.82
N ALA A 830 27.90 -27.97 17.73
CA ALA A 830 28.48 -26.77 18.31
C ALA A 830 28.03 -25.47 17.62
N LYS A 831 27.53 -25.56 16.37
CA LYS A 831 27.12 -24.41 15.55
C LYS A 831 25.66 -24.51 15.10
N GLY A 832 24.81 -25.14 15.91
CA GLY A 832 23.35 -25.07 15.76
C GLY A 832 22.68 -26.12 14.90
N PHE A 833 23.32 -27.28 14.66
CA PHE A 833 22.59 -28.43 14.11
C PHE A 833 21.77 -29.12 15.20
N VAL A 834 20.46 -29.23 15.00
CA VAL A 834 19.52 -29.88 15.93
C VAL A 834 19.18 -31.25 15.37
N ALA A 835 19.75 -32.29 15.99
CA ALA A 835 19.56 -33.68 15.55
C ALA A 835 18.24 -34.28 16.06
N ASN A 836 17.74 -33.75 17.18
CA ASN A 836 16.47 -34.14 17.75
C ASN A 836 15.28 -33.62 16.94
N SER A 837 14.15 -34.30 17.07
CA SER A 837 12.86 -33.84 16.57
C SER A 837 12.07 -33.16 17.69
N PHE A 838 10.98 -32.46 17.36
CA PHE A 838 10.11 -31.92 18.42
C PHE A 838 9.47 -33.02 19.27
N TYR A 839 9.26 -34.21 18.71
CA TYR A 839 8.78 -35.39 19.45
C TYR A 839 9.81 -35.89 20.47
N SER A 840 11.09 -36.04 20.08
CA SER A 840 12.11 -36.54 21.00
C SER A 840 12.49 -35.54 22.10
N GLY A 841 12.20 -34.25 21.88
CA GLY A 841 12.58 -33.15 22.77
C GLY A 841 13.98 -32.63 22.45
N LEU A 842 14.16 -31.31 22.57
CA LEU A 842 15.43 -30.64 22.30
C LEU A 842 16.33 -30.65 23.55
N THR A 843 17.64 -30.85 23.36
CA THR A 843 18.62 -30.64 24.43
C THR A 843 18.76 -29.14 24.76
N PRO A 844 19.34 -28.76 25.92
CA PRO A 844 19.45 -27.35 26.31
C PRO A 844 20.19 -26.46 25.30
N THR A 845 21.27 -26.96 24.70
CA THR A 845 22.05 -26.22 23.68
C THR A 845 21.28 -26.11 22.37
N GLU A 846 20.65 -27.19 21.90
CA GLU A 846 19.79 -27.19 20.71
C GLU A 846 18.60 -26.24 20.87
N PHE A 847 17.95 -26.25 22.03
CA PHE A 847 16.83 -25.36 22.34
C PHE A 847 17.26 -23.88 22.25
N PHE A 848 18.44 -23.55 22.78
CA PHE A 848 18.97 -22.20 22.69
C PHE A 848 19.20 -21.77 21.23
N PHE A 849 19.86 -22.61 20.43
CA PHE A 849 20.11 -22.32 19.01
C PHE A 849 18.81 -22.20 18.20
N HIS A 850 17.84 -23.07 18.45
CA HIS A 850 16.52 -22.98 17.82
C HIS A 850 15.79 -21.68 18.19
N THR A 851 15.87 -21.28 19.46
CA THR A 851 15.28 -20.04 19.95
C THR A 851 15.92 -18.80 19.31
N MET A 852 17.24 -18.81 19.09
CA MET A 852 17.94 -17.72 18.39
C MET A 852 17.42 -17.55 16.96
N ALA A 853 17.32 -18.63 16.19
CA ALA A 853 16.79 -18.59 14.82
C ALA A 853 15.31 -18.18 14.79
N GLY A 854 14.50 -18.68 15.73
CA GLY A 854 13.09 -18.28 15.87
C GLY A 854 12.94 -16.78 16.12
N ARG A 855 13.77 -16.20 17.00
CA ARG A 855 13.74 -14.76 17.31
C ARG A 855 14.08 -13.89 16.11
N GLU A 856 14.98 -14.31 15.22
CA GLU A 856 15.28 -13.58 13.98
C GLU A 856 14.01 -13.43 13.13
N GLY A 857 13.25 -14.51 12.92
CA GLY A 857 12.01 -14.47 12.15
C GLY A 857 10.92 -13.58 12.76
N LEU A 858 10.80 -13.56 14.10
CA LEU A 858 9.88 -12.67 14.81
C LEU A 858 10.26 -11.19 14.63
N VAL A 859 11.55 -10.86 14.75
CA VAL A 859 12.05 -9.49 14.58
C VAL A 859 11.93 -9.04 13.13
N ASP A 860 12.21 -9.92 12.17
CA ASP A 860 12.05 -9.67 10.73
C ASP A 860 10.60 -9.25 10.40
N THR A 861 9.63 -9.93 10.99
CA THR A 861 8.20 -9.59 10.84
C THR A 861 7.89 -8.18 11.37
N ALA A 862 8.41 -7.81 12.54
CA ALA A 862 8.19 -6.49 13.13
C ALA A 862 8.80 -5.36 12.29
N VAL A 863 10.04 -5.53 11.81
CA VAL A 863 10.74 -4.51 11.02
C VAL A 863 10.13 -4.33 9.63
N LYS A 864 9.77 -5.43 8.95
CA LYS A 864 9.18 -5.39 7.60
C LYS A 864 7.96 -4.51 7.51
N THR A 865 7.05 -4.58 8.48
CA THR A 865 5.78 -3.83 8.43
C THR A 865 6.00 -2.33 8.31
N ALA A 866 7.00 -1.78 9.00
CA ALA A 866 7.31 -0.36 8.97
C ALA A 866 7.97 0.08 7.65
N GLU A 867 8.95 -0.70 7.16
CA GLU A 867 9.68 -0.35 5.94
C GLU A 867 8.83 -0.46 4.68
N THR A 868 8.08 -1.57 4.55
CA THR A 868 7.19 -1.84 3.42
C THR A 868 6.05 -0.84 3.36
N GLY A 869 5.43 -0.53 4.51
CA GLY A 869 4.38 0.50 4.59
C GLY A 869 4.87 1.90 4.19
N TYR A 870 6.12 2.25 4.55
CA TYR A 870 6.73 3.50 4.10
C TYR A 870 7.01 3.51 2.59
N MET A 871 7.56 2.41 2.06
CA MET A 871 7.82 2.23 0.63
C MET A 871 6.52 2.34 -0.19
N GLN A 872 5.49 1.59 0.18
CA GLN A 872 4.19 1.61 -0.48
C GLN A 872 3.57 3.00 -0.47
N ARG A 873 3.63 3.72 0.66
CA ARG A 873 3.12 5.09 0.75
C ARG A 873 3.82 6.03 -0.26
N ARG A 874 5.12 5.85 -0.49
CA ARG A 874 5.87 6.66 -1.47
C ARG A 874 5.46 6.32 -2.90
N LEU A 875 5.28 5.03 -3.21
CA LEU A 875 4.80 4.59 -4.51
C LEU A 875 3.41 5.13 -4.82
N VAL A 876 2.46 5.01 -3.89
CA VAL A 876 1.10 5.56 -4.05
C VAL A 876 1.16 7.05 -4.34
N LYS A 877 1.96 7.82 -3.59
CA LYS A 877 2.07 9.27 -3.82
C LYS A 877 2.71 9.66 -5.16
N SER A 878 3.44 8.76 -5.81
CA SER A 878 3.99 9.00 -7.14
C SER A 878 3.03 8.58 -8.25
N LEU A 879 2.13 7.61 -7.98
CA LEU A 879 1.33 6.93 -9.00
C LEU A 879 -0.18 7.21 -8.87
N GLU A 880 -0.65 7.87 -7.82
CA GLU A 880 -2.09 8.05 -7.53
C GLU A 880 -2.86 8.79 -8.63
N ASP A 881 -2.20 9.67 -9.37
CA ASP A 881 -2.82 10.50 -10.42
C ASP A 881 -2.92 9.80 -11.79
N LEU A 882 -2.35 8.59 -11.93
CA LEU A 882 -2.31 7.89 -13.23
C LEU A 882 -3.60 7.11 -13.47
N CYS A 883 -4.29 7.48 -14.54
CA CYS A 883 -5.58 6.91 -14.92
C CYS A 883 -5.58 6.51 -16.41
N SER A 884 -6.25 5.39 -16.71
CA SER A 884 -6.54 4.97 -18.09
C SER A 884 -7.64 5.86 -18.67
N GLN A 885 -7.42 6.46 -19.83
CA GLN A 885 -8.35 7.39 -20.47
C GLN A 885 -9.19 6.70 -21.55
N TYR A 886 -10.26 7.36 -21.99
CA TYR A 886 -11.18 6.83 -23.02
C TYR A 886 -10.52 6.65 -24.40
N ASP A 887 -9.41 7.31 -24.67
CA ASP A 887 -8.60 7.13 -25.88
C ASP A 887 -7.57 6.00 -25.75
N LEU A 888 -7.71 5.15 -24.72
CA LEU A 888 -6.84 4.02 -24.37
C LEU A 888 -5.41 4.41 -23.93
N THR A 889 -5.16 5.71 -23.69
CA THR A 889 -3.87 6.20 -23.18
C THR A 889 -3.84 6.26 -21.65
N VAL A 890 -2.64 6.17 -21.06
CA VAL A 890 -2.44 6.41 -19.62
C VAL A 890 -1.83 7.78 -19.43
N ARG A 891 -2.54 8.66 -18.72
CA ARG A 891 -2.13 10.06 -18.53
C ARG A 891 -1.97 10.42 -17.07
N SER A 892 -1.11 11.41 -16.81
CA SER A 892 -1.01 12.09 -15.52
C SER A 892 -2.11 13.13 -15.32
N SER A 893 -2.22 13.68 -14.11
CA SER A 893 -3.11 14.81 -13.80
C SER A 893 -2.79 16.10 -14.58
N THR A 894 -1.57 16.26 -15.08
CA THR A 894 -1.15 17.38 -15.95
C THR A 894 -1.54 17.19 -17.42
N GLY A 895 -1.98 15.99 -17.80
CA GLY A 895 -2.29 15.62 -19.19
C GLY A 895 -1.12 15.05 -19.96
N ASP A 896 0.05 14.87 -19.32
CA ASP A 896 1.21 14.23 -19.94
C ASP A 896 0.92 12.73 -20.13
N ILE A 897 1.24 12.22 -21.32
CA ILE A 897 1.08 10.79 -21.64
C ILE A 897 2.27 10.02 -21.05
N ILE A 898 1.99 8.99 -20.26
CA ILE A 898 3.01 8.07 -19.73
C ILE A 898 3.12 6.83 -20.61
N GLN A 899 1.98 6.30 -21.05
CA GLN A 899 1.90 5.19 -22.00
C GLN A 899 0.82 5.49 -23.03
N PHE A 900 1.10 5.21 -24.30
CA PHE A 900 0.13 5.34 -25.39
C PHE A 900 -0.96 4.27 -25.33
N ILE A 901 -0.61 3.10 -24.81
CA ILE A 901 -1.53 2.01 -24.51
C ILE A 901 -1.06 1.37 -23.21
N TYR A 902 -2.00 1.05 -22.32
CA TYR A 902 -1.65 0.43 -21.04
C TYR A 902 -0.95 -0.92 -21.28
N GLY A 903 0.19 -1.16 -20.64
CA GLY A 903 0.88 -2.47 -20.70
C GLY A 903 1.48 -2.87 -22.06
N GLY A 904 1.25 -2.09 -23.13
CA GLY A 904 1.58 -2.46 -24.51
C GLY A 904 0.45 -3.18 -25.25
N ASP A 905 -0.47 -3.81 -24.53
CA ASP A 905 -1.56 -4.64 -25.03
C ASP A 905 -2.97 -4.07 -24.76
N GLY A 906 -3.09 -3.16 -23.80
CA GLY A 906 -4.35 -2.56 -23.38
C GLY A 906 -5.20 -3.46 -22.49
N LEU A 907 -4.64 -4.52 -21.91
CA LEU A 907 -5.38 -5.55 -21.18
C LEU A 907 -5.28 -5.38 -19.65
N ASP A 908 -6.28 -5.91 -18.93
CA ASP A 908 -6.36 -5.89 -17.47
C ASP A 908 -5.67 -7.14 -16.87
N PRO A 909 -4.65 -6.96 -16.01
CA PRO A 909 -4.00 -8.05 -15.28
C PRO A 909 -4.98 -8.90 -14.46
N ALA A 910 -6.07 -8.30 -13.96
CA ALA A 910 -7.08 -9.01 -13.20
C ALA A 910 -7.92 -9.96 -14.07
N ALA A 911 -7.94 -9.80 -15.39
CA ALA A 911 -8.74 -10.59 -16.32
C ALA A 911 -7.97 -11.76 -16.98
N MET A 912 -6.66 -11.85 -16.77
CA MET A 912 -5.80 -12.85 -17.42
C MET A 912 -6.08 -14.28 -16.94
N GLU A 913 -6.56 -15.16 -17.84
CA GLU A 913 -6.76 -16.59 -17.56
C GLU A 913 -5.46 -17.39 -17.62
N GLY A 914 -4.56 -17.05 -18.54
CA GLY A 914 -3.27 -17.71 -18.71
C GLY A 914 -2.16 -17.08 -17.86
N LYS A 915 -0.92 -17.48 -18.08
CA LYS A 915 0.25 -16.81 -17.50
C LYS A 915 0.54 -15.54 -18.31
N ASP A 916 0.06 -14.40 -17.80
CA ASP A 916 0.14 -13.08 -18.45
C ASP A 916 -0.52 -13.02 -19.83
N GLU A 917 -1.40 -13.98 -20.13
CA GLU A 917 -2.16 -14.10 -21.38
C GLU A 917 -3.66 -14.06 -21.09
N PRO A 918 -4.49 -13.45 -21.95
CA PRO A 918 -5.90 -13.28 -21.67
C PRO A 918 -6.67 -14.61 -21.72
N LEU A 919 -6.22 -15.57 -22.53
CA LEU A 919 -6.89 -16.86 -22.73
C LEU A 919 -5.92 -18.05 -22.72
N GLU A 920 -6.43 -19.20 -22.27
CA GLU A 920 -5.80 -20.50 -22.49
C GLU A 920 -6.61 -21.30 -23.54
N PHE A 921 -6.21 -21.20 -24.82
CA PHE A 921 -6.99 -21.74 -25.94
C PHE A 921 -7.29 -23.24 -25.83
N LYS A 922 -6.38 -24.03 -25.24
CA LYS A 922 -6.57 -25.47 -25.05
C LYS A 922 -7.74 -25.76 -24.13
N ARG A 923 -7.80 -25.08 -22.97
CA ARG A 923 -8.90 -25.17 -22.01
C ARG A 923 -10.22 -24.74 -22.64
N VAL A 924 -10.22 -23.61 -23.35
CA VAL A 924 -11.44 -23.05 -23.96
C VAL A 924 -12.00 -24.01 -25.01
N LEU A 925 -11.18 -24.58 -25.89
CA LEU A 925 -11.64 -25.55 -26.88
C LEU A 925 -12.21 -26.81 -26.23
N ASP A 926 -11.56 -27.33 -25.18
CA ASP A 926 -12.03 -28.51 -24.46
C ASP A 926 -13.36 -28.24 -23.73
N ASN A 927 -13.54 -27.04 -23.17
CA ASN A 927 -14.82 -26.60 -22.58
C ASN A 927 -15.94 -26.59 -23.63
N ILE A 928 -15.71 -25.97 -24.80
CA ILE A 928 -16.72 -25.90 -25.88
C ILE A 928 -17.09 -27.29 -26.39
N ARG A 929 -16.11 -28.19 -26.55
CA ARG A 929 -16.35 -29.58 -26.96
C ARG A 929 -17.25 -30.33 -25.98
N ALA A 930 -17.05 -30.12 -24.68
CA ALA A 930 -17.84 -30.79 -23.64
C ALA A 930 -19.26 -30.20 -23.50
N VAL A 931 -19.40 -28.88 -23.59
CA VAL A 931 -20.69 -28.18 -23.48
C VAL A 931 -21.58 -28.42 -24.70
N TYR A 932 -20.98 -28.42 -25.91
CA TYR A 932 -21.66 -28.59 -27.20
C TYR A 932 -21.07 -29.78 -27.97
N PRO A 933 -21.42 -31.03 -27.62
CA PRO A 933 -20.82 -32.22 -28.24
C PRO A 933 -21.30 -32.50 -29.67
N CYS A 934 -22.39 -31.88 -30.13
CA CYS A 934 -22.93 -31.92 -31.51
C CYS A 934 -22.79 -33.29 -32.22
N ARG A 935 -23.35 -34.37 -31.67
CA ARG A 935 -23.17 -35.75 -32.19
C ARG A 935 -23.69 -35.96 -33.62
N SER A 936 -24.63 -35.13 -34.09
CA SER A 936 -25.23 -35.18 -35.42
C SER A 936 -24.38 -34.54 -36.52
N GLU A 937 -23.36 -33.76 -36.18
CA GLU A 937 -22.53 -33.02 -37.13
C GLU A 937 -21.32 -33.85 -37.60
N PRO A 938 -20.81 -33.61 -38.83
CA PRO A 938 -19.58 -34.23 -39.30
C PRO A 938 -18.34 -33.71 -38.55
N ALA A 939 -17.29 -34.53 -38.52
CA ALA A 939 -15.98 -34.15 -37.98
C ALA A 939 -15.13 -33.52 -39.09
N LEU A 940 -14.76 -32.25 -38.96
CA LEU A 940 -14.04 -31.51 -40.00
C LEU A 940 -12.64 -32.07 -40.25
N SER A 941 -12.23 -32.08 -41.53
CA SER A 941 -10.85 -32.38 -41.94
C SER A 941 -9.91 -31.19 -41.68
N LYS A 942 -8.60 -31.38 -41.91
CA LYS A 942 -7.60 -30.31 -41.79
C LYS A 942 -7.97 -29.08 -42.63
N ASN A 943 -8.30 -29.30 -43.91
CA ASN A 943 -8.52 -28.22 -44.86
C ASN A 943 -9.85 -27.51 -44.59
N GLU A 944 -10.90 -28.29 -44.27
CA GLU A 944 -12.21 -27.75 -43.90
C GLU A 944 -12.13 -26.91 -42.63
N LEU A 945 -11.36 -27.35 -41.61
CA LEU A 945 -11.18 -26.60 -40.37
C LEU A 945 -10.55 -25.22 -40.64
N VAL A 946 -9.47 -25.17 -41.42
CA VAL A 946 -8.78 -23.91 -41.74
C VAL A 946 -9.70 -23.00 -42.56
N LEU A 947 -10.34 -23.52 -43.62
CA LEU A 947 -11.24 -22.76 -44.48
C LEU A 947 -12.42 -22.18 -43.70
N THR A 948 -13.08 -23.00 -42.88
CA THR A 948 -14.20 -22.56 -42.03
C THR A 948 -13.74 -21.51 -41.02
N SER A 949 -12.56 -21.70 -40.41
CA SER A 949 -12.02 -20.74 -39.44
C SER A 949 -11.74 -19.38 -40.08
N GLU A 950 -11.17 -19.34 -41.29
CA GLU A 950 -10.91 -18.10 -42.02
C GLU A 950 -12.19 -17.43 -42.48
N SER A 951 -13.20 -18.22 -42.88
CA SER A 951 -14.52 -17.68 -43.23
C SER A 951 -15.20 -16.98 -42.05
N ILE A 952 -15.06 -17.52 -40.82
CA ILE A 952 -15.63 -16.91 -39.62
C ILE A 952 -14.82 -15.68 -39.18
N MET A 953 -13.48 -15.78 -39.19
CA MET A 953 -12.60 -14.67 -38.79
C MET A 953 -12.66 -13.45 -39.73
N LYS A 954 -13.14 -13.61 -40.96
CA LYS A 954 -13.38 -12.49 -41.90
C LYS A 954 -14.65 -11.69 -41.59
N LYS A 955 -15.51 -12.14 -40.67
CA LYS A 955 -16.70 -11.38 -40.25
C LYS A 955 -16.28 -10.04 -39.61
N ASN A 956 -17.04 -8.97 -39.85
CA ASN A 956 -16.73 -7.61 -39.38
C ASN A 956 -16.50 -7.52 -37.86
N GLU A 957 -17.14 -8.38 -37.08
CA GLU A 957 -17.04 -8.40 -35.62
C GLU A 957 -15.64 -8.82 -35.10
N PHE A 958 -14.77 -9.39 -35.93
CA PHE A 958 -13.39 -9.75 -35.54
C PHE A 958 -12.38 -8.65 -35.88
N LEU A 959 -12.76 -7.63 -36.63
CA LEU A 959 -11.89 -6.50 -36.99
C LEU A 959 -11.56 -5.60 -35.80
N CYS A 960 -12.32 -5.68 -34.70
CA CYS A 960 -12.06 -4.92 -33.48
C CYS A 960 -10.96 -5.54 -32.60
N CYS A 961 -10.53 -6.76 -32.89
CA CYS A 961 -9.43 -7.41 -32.18
C CYS A 961 -8.08 -6.95 -32.72
N GLN A 962 -7.05 -6.96 -31.86
CA GLN A 962 -5.67 -6.72 -32.29
C GLN A 962 -5.19 -7.84 -33.21
N ASP A 963 -4.41 -7.50 -34.24
CA ASP A 963 -3.94 -8.48 -35.22
C ASP A 963 -3.07 -9.58 -34.58
N SER A 964 -2.26 -9.25 -33.56
CA SER A 964 -1.48 -10.25 -32.80
C SER A 964 -2.34 -11.39 -32.26
N PHE A 965 -3.49 -11.06 -31.67
CA PHE A 965 -4.41 -12.05 -31.11
C PHE A 965 -5.05 -12.92 -32.20
N LEU A 966 -5.39 -12.33 -33.35
CA LEU A 966 -5.91 -13.08 -34.50
C LEU A 966 -4.87 -14.05 -35.06
N GLN A 967 -3.59 -13.66 -35.08
CA GLN A 967 -2.50 -14.54 -35.49
C GLN A 967 -2.29 -15.71 -34.52
N GLU A 968 -2.43 -15.48 -33.21
CA GLU A 968 -2.36 -16.53 -32.20
C GLU A 968 -3.48 -17.56 -32.35
N ILE A 969 -4.72 -17.10 -32.59
CA ILE A 969 -5.85 -17.98 -32.89
C ILE A 969 -5.56 -18.81 -34.14
N LYS A 970 -5.12 -18.18 -35.24
CA LYS A 970 -4.76 -18.88 -36.48
C LYS A 970 -3.66 -19.93 -36.24
N LYS A 971 -2.62 -19.58 -35.48
CA LYS A 971 -1.53 -20.49 -35.11
C LYS A 971 -2.04 -21.67 -34.29
N PHE A 972 -2.93 -21.44 -33.34
CA PHE A 972 -3.55 -22.50 -32.54
C PHE A 972 -4.41 -23.43 -33.39
N ILE A 973 -5.31 -22.88 -34.21
CA ILE A 973 -6.16 -23.66 -35.13
C ILE A 973 -5.32 -24.48 -36.11
N LYS A 974 -4.24 -23.90 -36.65
CA LYS A 974 -3.30 -24.64 -37.51
C LYS A 974 -2.69 -25.83 -36.76
N GLY A 975 -2.24 -25.64 -35.52
CA GLY A 975 -1.72 -26.73 -34.68
C GLY A 975 -2.74 -27.84 -34.41
N VAL A 976 -4.02 -27.48 -34.20
CA VAL A 976 -5.13 -28.46 -34.06
C VAL A 976 -5.36 -29.19 -35.39
N SER A 977 -5.36 -28.48 -36.52
CA SER A 977 -5.56 -29.06 -37.86
C SER A 977 -4.47 -30.08 -38.22
N GLU A 978 -3.23 -29.86 -37.79
CA GLU A 978 -2.11 -30.79 -38.00
C GLU A 978 -2.23 -32.04 -37.15
N LYS A 979 -2.77 -31.95 -35.92
CA LYS A 979 -3.06 -33.13 -35.09
C LYS A 979 -4.12 -34.00 -35.76
N ILE A 980 -5.20 -33.40 -36.25
CA ILE A 980 -6.25 -34.11 -37.00
C ILE A 980 -5.65 -34.87 -38.18
N LYS A 981 -4.81 -34.20 -38.99
CA LYS A 981 -4.15 -34.87 -40.12
C LYS A 981 -3.28 -36.05 -39.67
N LYS A 982 -2.40 -35.86 -38.67
CA LYS A 982 -1.54 -36.93 -38.15
C LYS A 982 -2.34 -38.14 -37.68
N THR A 983 -3.46 -37.91 -37.00
CA THR A 983 -4.35 -38.97 -36.53
C THR A 983 -5.05 -39.66 -37.71
N ARG A 984 -5.59 -38.91 -38.68
CA ARG A 984 -6.23 -39.50 -39.87
C ARG A 984 -5.25 -40.30 -40.73
N ASP A 985 -4.04 -39.78 -40.96
CA ASP A 985 -2.97 -40.47 -41.68
C ASP A 985 -2.55 -41.76 -40.97
N LYS A 986 -2.41 -41.72 -39.63
CA LYS A 986 -2.01 -42.88 -38.81
C LYS A 986 -3.04 -44.00 -38.81
N TYR A 987 -4.33 -43.67 -38.84
CA TYR A 987 -5.44 -44.62 -38.77
C TYR A 987 -6.16 -44.86 -40.11
N GLY A 988 -5.70 -44.25 -41.21
CA GLY A 988 -6.29 -44.41 -42.55
C GLY A 988 -7.73 -43.86 -42.68
N ILE A 989 -8.03 -42.75 -42.01
CA ILE A 989 -9.39 -42.17 -41.97
C ILE A 989 -9.61 -41.30 -43.22
N ASN A 990 -10.61 -41.63 -44.03
CA ASN A 990 -11.04 -40.81 -45.17
C ASN A 990 -11.88 -39.62 -44.71
N ASP A 991 -11.62 -38.46 -45.33
CA ASP A 991 -12.26 -37.19 -44.99
C ASP A 991 -13.75 -37.13 -45.32
N ASN A 992 -14.21 -37.93 -46.29
CA ASN A 992 -15.59 -38.00 -46.79
C ASN A 992 -16.57 -38.71 -45.84
N GLY A 993 -16.14 -39.13 -44.64
CA GLY A 993 -17.03 -39.72 -43.63
C GLY A 993 -17.37 -41.20 -43.85
N THR A 994 -16.75 -41.88 -44.83
CA THR A 994 -17.15 -43.23 -45.24
C THR A 994 -16.35 -44.37 -44.58
N THR A 995 -15.41 -44.09 -43.68
CA THR A 995 -14.61 -45.16 -43.07
C THR A 995 -15.37 -45.90 -41.99
N GLU A 996 -15.38 -47.23 -42.10
CA GLU A 996 -15.81 -48.14 -41.05
C GLU A 996 -14.56 -48.62 -40.28
N PRO A 997 -14.48 -48.49 -38.94
CA PRO A 997 -15.52 -48.15 -37.97
C PRO A 997 -15.69 -46.65 -37.65
N ARG A 998 -16.94 -46.20 -37.46
CA ARG A 998 -17.30 -44.80 -37.13
C ARG A 998 -16.69 -44.23 -35.84
N VAL A 999 -16.17 -45.08 -34.95
CA VAL A 999 -15.52 -44.66 -33.69
C VAL A 999 -14.23 -43.87 -33.97
N LEU A 1000 -13.57 -44.09 -35.10
CA LEU A 1000 -12.33 -43.40 -35.47
C LEU A 1000 -12.51 -41.87 -35.54
N TYR A 1001 -13.71 -41.40 -35.88
CA TYR A 1001 -14.03 -39.96 -35.92
C TYR A 1001 -14.12 -39.30 -34.53
N GLN A 1002 -14.03 -40.06 -33.42
CA GLN A 1002 -14.03 -39.52 -32.07
C GLN A 1002 -12.64 -39.06 -31.58
N LEU A 1003 -11.55 -39.56 -32.18
CA LEU A 1003 -10.17 -39.36 -31.70
C LEU A 1003 -9.80 -37.87 -31.57
N ASP A 1004 -9.94 -37.12 -32.67
CA ASP A 1004 -9.68 -35.67 -32.74
C ASP A 1004 -10.89 -34.93 -33.32
N ARG A 1005 -12.07 -35.19 -32.76
CA ARG A 1005 -13.33 -34.64 -33.27
C ARG A 1005 -13.40 -33.11 -33.09
N ILE A 1006 -13.77 -32.42 -34.16
CA ILE A 1006 -14.13 -30.99 -34.15
C ILE A 1006 -15.26 -30.75 -35.15
N THR A 1007 -16.27 -29.99 -34.75
CA THR A 1007 -17.45 -29.71 -35.58
C THR A 1007 -17.53 -28.21 -35.92
N PRO A 1008 -18.26 -27.80 -36.97
CA PRO A 1008 -18.38 -26.39 -37.35
C PRO A 1008 -19.02 -25.54 -36.23
N THR A 1009 -20.05 -26.05 -35.55
CA THR A 1009 -20.69 -25.34 -34.43
C THR A 1009 -19.74 -25.11 -33.26
N GLN A 1010 -18.87 -26.09 -32.96
CA GLN A 1010 -17.85 -25.94 -31.93
C GLN A 1010 -16.81 -24.89 -32.31
N LEU A 1011 -16.42 -24.83 -33.58
CA LEU A 1011 -15.48 -23.83 -34.07
C LEU A 1011 -16.05 -22.42 -33.98
N GLU A 1012 -17.31 -22.23 -34.37
CA GLU A 1012 -17.98 -20.93 -34.26
C GLU A 1012 -18.08 -20.48 -32.79
N LYS A 1013 -18.55 -21.36 -31.90
CA LYS A 1013 -18.64 -21.05 -30.46
C LYS A 1013 -17.29 -20.80 -29.81
N PHE A 1014 -16.24 -21.51 -30.24
CA PHE A 1014 -14.87 -21.28 -29.79
C PHE A 1014 -14.40 -19.87 -30.17
N LEU A 1015 -14.54 -19.47 -31.43
CA LEU A 1015 -14.11 -18.15 -31.91
C LEU A 1015 -14.91 -17.01 -31.25
N GLU A 1016 -16.23 -17.16 -31.09
CA GLU A 1016 -17.08 -16.20 -30.38
C GLU A 1016 -16.64 -16.04 -28.92
N THR A 1017 -16.41 -17.15 -28.22
CA THR A 1017 -15.96 -17.14 -26.82
C THR A 1017 -14.58 -16.50 -26.68
N CYS A 1018 -13.66 -16.80 -27.60
CA CYS A 1018 -12.33 -16.23 -27.61
C CYS A 1018 -12.36 -14.70 -27.78
N ARG A 1019 -13.14 -14.22 -28.74
CA ARG A 1019 -13.31 -12.78 -28.98
C ARG A 1019 -13.96 -12.09 -27.79
N ASP A 1020 -15.05 -12.63 -27.26
CA ASP A 1020 -15.76 -12.03 -26.12
C ASP A 1020 -14.86 -11.91 -24.87
N LYS A 1021 -14.13 -12.98 -24.53
CA LYS A 1021 -13.17 -12.95 -23.40
C LYS A 1021 -12.06 -11.94 -23.63
N TYR A 1022 -11.55 -11.80 -24.86
CA TYR A 1022 -10.53 -10.80 -25.19
C TYR A 1022 -11.05 -9.37 -25.01
N MET A 1023 -12.26 -9.06 -25.50
CA MET A 1023 -12.86 -7.73 -25.37
C MET A 1023 -13.14 -7.37 -23.90
N ARG A 1024 -13.64 -8.33 -23.10
CA ARG A 1024 -13.86 -8.14 -21.65
C ARG A 1024 -12.57 -8.08 -20.83
N ALA A 1025 -11.44 -8.48 -21.40
CA ALA A 1025 -10.14 -8.42 -20.74
C ALA A 1025 -9.42 -7.08 -20.96
N GLN A 1026 -10.00 -6.13 -21.70
CA GLN A 1026 -9.42 -4.80 -21.88
C GLN A 1026 -9.47 -3.98 -20.57
N MET A 1027 -8.45 -3.17 -20.35
CA MET A 1027 -8.40 -2.25 -19.22
C MET A 1027 -9.48 -1.16 -19.40
N GLU A 1028 -10.49 -1.16 -18.53
CA GLU A 1028 -11.60 -0.22 -18.61
C GLU A 1028 -11.13 1.25 -18.43
N PRO A 1029 -11.58 2.18 -19.29
CA PRO A 1029 -11.34 3.61 -19.10
C PRO A 1029 -11.85 4.12 -17.75
N GLY A 1030 -11.13 5.06 -17.14
CA GLY A 1030 -11.40 5.57 -15.80
C GLY A 1030 -10.71 4.77 -14.68
N SER A 1031 -10.13 3.61 -14.98
CA SER A 1031 -9.40 2.81 -13.99
C SER A 1031 -8.19 3.55 -13.42
N ALA A 1032 -8.08 3.58 -12.10
CA ALA A 1032 -6.95 4.16 -11.36
C ALA A 1032 -5.72 3.23 -11.36
N VAL A 1033 -5.20 2.94 -12.56
CA VAL A 1033 -4.15 1.93 -12.80
C VAL A 1033 -2.86 2.19 -12.01
N GLY A 1034 -2.50 3.44 -11.75
CA GLY A 1034 -1.31 3.76 -10.98
C GLY A 1034 -1.43 3.39 -9.50
N ALA A 1035 -2.61 3.55 -8.90
CA ALA A 1035 -2.87 3.14 -7.53
C ALA A 1035 -2.82 1.61 -7.38
N LEU A 1036 -3.38 0.87 -8.35
CA LEU A 1036 -3.31 -0.59 -8.40
C LEU A 1036 -1.86 -1.09 -8.56
N CYS A 1037 -1.08 -0.45 -9.43
CA CYS A 1037 0.34 -0.74 -9.62
C CYS A 1037 1.14 -0.52 -8.32
N ALA A 1038 0.95 0.62 -7.65
CA ALA A 1038 1.64 0.94 -6.41
C ALA A 1038 1.40 -0.10 -5.31
N GLN A 1039 0.16 -0.57 -5.16
CA GLN A 1039 -0.21 -1.59 -4.18
C GLN A 1039 0.30 -2.98 -4.56
N SER A 1040 0.21 -3.34 -5.84
CA SER A 1040 0.64 -4.64 -6.37
C SER A 1040 2.15 -4.86 -6.24
N ILE A 1041 2.96 -3.79 -6.25
CA ILE A 1041 4.40 -3.84 -5.98
C ILE A 1041 4.69 -3.81 -4.46
N GLY A 1042 3.89 -3.06 -3.69
CA GLY A 1042 4.09 -2.90 -2.25
C GLY A 1042 3.78 -4.15 -1.42
N GLU A 1043 2.67 -4.83 -1.73
CA GLU A 1043 2.16 -5.99 -1.00
C GLU A 1043 3.15 -7.17 -0.94
N PRO A 1044 3.75 -7.63 -2.07
CA PRO A 1044 4.75 -8.70 -2.03
C PRO A 1044 5.97 -8.35 -1.18
N GLY A 1045 6.28 -7.05 -1.03
CA GLY A 1045 7.36 -6.57 -0.18
C GLY A 1045 7.22 -7.01 1.29
N THR A 1046 5.99 -7.21 1.79
CA THR A 1046 5.77 -7.76 3.14
C THR A 1046 6.01 -9.26 3.24
N GLN A 1047 5.87 -9.99 2.12
CA GLN A 1047 6.04 -11.44 2.05
C GLN A 1047 7.50 -11.82 1.77
N MET A 1048 8.26 -10.97 1.08
CA MET A 1048 9.69 -11.18 0.85
C MET A 1048 10.47 -11.09 2.17
N THR A 1049 11.35 -12.06 2.44
CA THR A 1049 12.31 -11.98 3.56
C THR A 1049 13.27 -10.81 3.35
N LEU A 1050 13.63 -10.07 4.42
CA LEU A 1050 14.57 -8.93 4.32
C LEU A 1050 15.90 -9.36 3.69
N LYS A 1051 16.26 -10.65 3.81
CA LYS A 1051 17.46 -11.27 3.24
C LYS A 1051 17.16 -12.71 2.82
N THR A 1052 16.84 -12.94 1.55
CA THR A 1052 17.07 -14.26 0.95
C THR A 1052 18.52 -14.31 0.50
N PHE A 1053 19.35 -15.14 1.14
CA PHE A 1053 20.63 -15.52 0.53
C PHE A 1053 20.31 -16.38 -0.68
N HIS A 1054 20.29 -15.77 -1.85
CA HIS A 1054 20.47 -16.49 -3.09
C HIS A 1054 21.83 -16.12 -3.60
N PHE A 1055 22.76 -17.05 -3.48
CA PHE A 1055 23.91 -17.10 -4.36
C PHE A 1055 23.38 -17.16 -5.80
N ALA A 1056 23.92 -16.37 -6.72
CA ALA A 1056 23.50 -16.33 -8.14
C ALA A 1056 23.90 -17.62 -8.89
N GLY A 1057 23.65 -18.79 -8.29
CA GLY A 1057 24.22 -20.08 -8.67
C GLY A 1057 25.68 -20.28 -8.23
N VAL A 1058 26.33 -19.28 -7.63
CA VAL A 1058 27.76 -19.32 -7.23
C VAL A 1058 27.92 -18.99 -5.75
N ALA A 1059 28.45 -19.94 -4.96
CA ALA A 1059 28.46 -19.97 -3.50
C ALA A 1059 29.16 -18.80 -2.77
N SER A 1060 29.80 -17.87 -3.48
CA SER A 1060 30.60 -16.78 -2.90
C SER A 1060 30.00 -15.38 -3.05
N MET A 1061 29.00 -15.18 -3.93
CA MET A 1061 28.51 -13.84 -4.26
C MET A 1061 27.18 -13.52 -3.57
N ASN A 1062 27.28 -12.74 -2.48
CA ASN A 1062 26.12 -12.19 -1.79
C ASN A 1062 25.49 -11.06 -2.62
N ILE A 1063 24.29 -11.29 -3.16
CA ILE A 1063 23.48 -10.25 -3.82
C ILE A 1063 22.43 -9.69 -2.86
N THR A 1064 22.22 -8.38 -2.90
CA THR A 1064 21.08 -7.76 -2.21
C THR A 1064 19.78 -8.08 -2.95
N LEU A 1065 18.88 -8.77 -2.25
CA LEU A 1065 17.56 -9.17 -2.74
C LEU A 1065 16.45 -8.66 -1.80
N GLY A 1066 15.20 -8.88 -2.20
CA GLY A 1066 14.03 -8.49 -1.42
C GLY A 1066 13.81 -6.98 -1.36
N VAL A 1067 13.28 -6.51 -0.23
CA VAL A 1067 12.87 -5.11 -0.02
C VAL A 1067 14.00 -4.09 -0.20
N PRO A 1068 15.23 -4.31 0.30
CA PRO A 1068 16.34 -3.37 0.10
C PRO A 1068 16.65 -3.13 -1.37
N ARG A 1069 16.61 -4.19 -2.20
CA ARG A 1069 16.89 -4.08 -3.64
C ARG A 1069 15.81 -3.28 -4.37
N ILE A 1070 14.54 -3.57 -4.06
CA ILE A 1070 13.40 -2.82 -4.61
C ILE A 1070 13.51 -1.33 -4.23
N LYS A 1071 13.92 -1.03 -2.99
CA LYS A 1071 14.13 0.33 -2.51
C LYS A 1071 15.26 1.04 -3.27
N GLU A 1072 16.37 0.38 -3.56
CA GLU A 1072 17.45 0.94 -4.39
C GLU A 1072 16.96 1.30 -5.80
N ILE A 1073 16.21 0.40 -6.43
CA ILE A 1073 15.65 0.58 -7.78
C ILE A 1073 14.68 1.76 -7.82
N ILE A 1074 13.69 1.79 -6.90
CA ILE A 1074 12.68 2.86 -6.85
C ILE A 1074 13.31 4.22 -6.50
N ASN A 1075 14.36 4.24 -5.68
CA ASN A 1075 15.05 5.48 -5.34
C ASN A 1075 15.93 6.00 -6.48
N ALA A 1076 16.21 5.19 -7.51
CA ALA A 1076 17.21 5.47 -8.54
C ALA A 1076 18.54 5.94 -7.92
N SER A 1077 19.01 5.20 -6.92
CA SER A 1077 20.23 5.54 -6.18
C SER A 1077 21.44 5.54 -7.10
N LYS A 1078 22.28 6.58 -7.00
CA LYS A 1078 23.50 6.71 -7.82
C LYS A 1078 24.57 5.64 -7.51
N ALA A 1079 24.62 5.20 -6.26
CA ALA A 1079 25.47 4.12 -5.80
C ALA A 1079 24.57 3.04 -5.19
N ILE A 1080 24.78 1.80 -5.61
CA ILE A 1080 24.07 0.63 -5.12
C ILE A 1080 25.04 -0.32 -4.42
N SER A 1081 24.53 -1.09 -3.48
CA SER A 1081 25.28 -2.20 -2.90
C SER A 1081 25.45 -3.31 -3.93
N THR A 1082 26.63 -3.96 -3.95
CA THR A 1082 26.93 -5.13 -4.80
C THR A 1082 26.56 -4.98 -6.29
N PRO A 1083 27.13 -3.99 -7.02
CA PRO A 1083 26.92 -3.86 -8.46
C PRO A 1083 27.62 -5.01 -9.19
N ILE A 1084 26.86 -5.87 -9.87
CA ILE A 1084 27.38 -6.99 -10.66
C ILE A 1084 27.19 -6.67 -12.14
N ILE A 1085 28.25 -6.93 -12.92
CA ILE A 1085 28.23 -6.84 -14.38
C ILE A 1085 28.39 -8.26 -14.92
N THR A 1086 27.36 -8.77 -15.59
CA THR A 1086 27.44 -10.04 -16.33
C THR A 1086 28.01 -9.73 -17.72
N ALA A 1087 29.27 -10.10 -17.96
CA ALA A 1087 29.92 -9.98 -19.25
C ALA A 1087 29.92 -11.35 -19.95
N GLN A 1088 29.25 -11.44 -21.11
CA GLN A 1088 29.33 -12.61 -21.97
C GLN A 1088 30.66 -12.58 -22.73
N LEU A 1089 31.34 -13.72 -22.80
CA LEU A 1089 32.55 -13.86 -23.60
C LEU A 1089 32.17 -14.14 -25.05
N ASP A 1090 32.93 -13.60 -26.00
CA ASP A 1090 32.82 -13.92 -27.42
C ASP A 1090 33.29 -15.36 -27.71
N LYS A 1091 34.29 -15.83 -26.97
CA LYS A 1091 34.74 -17.22 -26.92
C LYS A 1091 34.53 -17.78 -25.53
N ASP A 1092 33.52 -18.62 -25.37
CA ASP A 1092 33.12 -19.27 -24.12
C ASP A 1092 33.67 -20.71 -23.96
N ASP A 1093 34.32 -21.24 -25.00
CA ASP A 1093 34.79 -22.63 -25.07
C ASP A 1093 36.12 -22.88 -24.31
N ASP A 1094 36.97 -21.84 -24.17
CA ASP A 1094 38.32 -21.99 -23.60
C ASP A 1094 38.44 -21.30 -22.22
N PRO A 1095 38.70 -22.05 -21.13
CA PRO A 1095 38.93 -21.46 -19.81
C PRO A 1095 40.17 -20.56 -19.74
N ASP A 1096 41.19 -20.79 -20.57
CA ASP A 1096 42.39 -19.94 -20.57
C ASP A 1096 42.11 -18.58 -21.21
N PHE A 1097 41.28 -18.55 -22.26
CA PHE A 1097 40.78 -17.30 -22.81
C PHE A 1097 39.94 -16.52 -21.77
N ALA A 1098 39.08 -17.21 -21.02
CA ALA A 1098 38.31 -16.59 -19.94
C ALA A 1098 39.22 -15.96 -18.86
N ARG A 1099 40.30 -16.64 -18.47
CA ARG A 1099 41.30 -16.12 -17.51
C ARG A 1099 42.05 -14.91 -18.06
N LEU A 1100 42.43 -14.92 -19.34
CA LEU A 1100 43.09 -13.79 -19.99
C LEU A 1100 42.22 -12.54 -19.95
N VAL A 1101 40.94 -12.67 -20.30
CA VAL A 1101 39.99 -11.55 -20.26
C VAL A 1101 39.74 -11.10 -18.82
N LYS A 1102 39.58 -12.04 -17.87
CA LYS A 1102 39.45 -11.74 -16.43
C LYS A 1102 40.63 -10.92 -15.91
N GLY A 1103 41.86 -11.32 -16.22
CA GLY A 1103 43.06 -10.61 -15.77
C GLY A 1103 43.23 -9.19 -16.36
N ARG A 1104 42.56 -8.87 -17.48
CA ARG A 1104 42.57 -7.51 -18.06
C ARG A 1104 41.58 -6.56 -17.38
N ILE A 1105 40.51 -7.09 -16.79
CA ILE A 1105 39.46 -6.30 -16.14
C ILE A 1105 39.62 -6.26 -14.61
N GLU A 1106 40.17 -7.32 -14.02
CA GLU A 1106 40.44 -7.42 -12.60
C GLU A 1106 41.59 -6.47 -12.25
N LYS A 1107 41.36 -5.63 -11.24
CA LYS A 1107 42.35 -4.64 -10.83
C LYS A 1107 43.49 -5.34 -10.09
N THR A 1108 44.64 -5.45 -10.74
CA THR A 1108 45.88 -5.92 -10.10
C THR A 1108 46.67 -4.76 -9.52
N LEU A 1109 47.00 -4.82 -8.22
CA LEU A 1109 47.82 -3.81 -7.55
C LEU A 1109 49.31 -4.15 -7.62
N LEU A 1110 50.18 -3.14 -7.55
CA LEU A 1110 51.63 -3.37 -7.58
C LEU A 1110 52.12 -4.32 -6.48
N GLY A 1111 51.51 -4.26 -5.29
CA GLY A 1111 51.82 -5.15 -4.17
C GLY A 1111 51.44 -6.63 -4.39
N GLU A 1112 50.58 -6.94 -5.35
CA GLU A 1112 50.24 -8.34 -5.71
C GLU A 1112 51.27 -8.94 -6.67
N VAL A 1113 51.99 -8.10 -7.41
CA VAL A 1113 52.98 -8.50 -8.43
C VAL A 1113 54.41 -8.42 -7.89
N ARG A 1114 54.65 -7.70 -6.79
CA ARG A 1114 55.98 -7.50 -6.18
C ARG A 1114 56.08 -8.17 -4.81
N LYS A 1115 57.15 -8.93 -4.56
CA LYS A 1115 57.40 -9.63 -3.27
C LYS A 1115 57.65 -8.70 -2.07
N THR A 1116 58.16 -7.50 -2.30
CA THR A 1116 58.39 -6.46 -1.29
C THR A 1116 58.14 -5.09 -1.93
N VAL A 1117 57.32 -4.23 -1.31
CA VAL A 1117 56.98 -2.90 -1.85
C VAL A 1117 58.19 -1.99 -1.90
#